data_AF-A0A8D1JQ39-F1
#
_entry.id   AF-A0A8D1JQ39-F1
#
_cell.length_a   1.000
_cell.length_b   1.000
_cell.length_c   1.000
_cell.angle_alpha   90.00
_cell.angle_beta   90.00
_cell.angle_gamma   90.00
#
_symmetry.space_group_name_H-M   'P 1'
#
loop_
_entity.id
_entity.type
_entity.pdbx_description
1 polymer ?
#
loop_
_entity_poly.entity_id
_entity_poly.type
_entity_poly.pdbx_seq_one_letter_code
_entity_poly.pdbx_strand_id
1 'polypeptide(L)'
;MSRVCIVVLEEVEDEPPAFISKLPQENKSLHSSPSGSVLPSLVQAIFNGDPDEVRALIFKKEDVNFQDNEKRTPLHAAAYLGDAEIIELLILSGARVNAKDSKWLTPLHRAVASCSEEAVQVLLKHSADVNARDKNWQTPLHIAAANKAVKCAEALVPLLSNVNVSDRAGRTALHHAAFSGHGEMVKLLLSRGANINAFDKKDRRAIHWAAYMGHIEVVKLLVAHGAEVTCKDKKSYTPLHAAASSGMISVVKYLLDLGVDMNEPNAYGNTPLHVACYNGQDVVVNELIDCGANVNQKNEKGFTPLHFAAASTHGALCLELLVSNGADVNMKSKDGKTPLHMTALHGRFSRSQTIIQSGAVIDCEDKNGNTPLHIAARYGHELLINTLITSGADTAKRGIHGMFPLHLAALSGFSDCCRKLLSSGFDIDTPDDFGRTCLHAAAAGGNLECLNLLLNTGADFNKKDKFGRSPLHYAAANCNYQCLFALVGSGASVNDLDERGCTPLHYAATSDTDGKCLEYLLRNDANPGIRDKQGYNAVHYSAAYGHRLCLQLIASETPLDVLMETSGTDMLSDSDNRATISPLHLAAYHGHHQALEVLVQSLLDLDVRNSSGRTPLDLAAFKGHVECVDVLINQGASILVKDYILKRTPIHAAATNGHSECLRLLIGNAEPQNAVDIQDGNGQTPLMLSVLNGHTDCVYSLLNKGANVDAKDKWGRTALHRGAVTGHEECVDALLQHGAKCLFRDSKGRTPIHLSAACGHIGVLGALLQSAASVDANPALVDNHGYTALHWACYNGHETCVELLLEQEVFQKMEGNAFSPLHCAVINDNEGAAEMLIDTLGASIVNATDSKGRTPLHAAAFTDHVECLQLLLSHNAHVNSVDSSGKTPLMMAAENGQTNTVEMLVSSASADLTLQDNSKNTALHLACSKGHETSALLILEKITDRNLINATNAALQTPLHVAARNGLTMVVQELLGKGASVLAVDENGYTPALACAPNKDVADCLALILATMMPVSSSSPLSSLTFSAINRYTNTSKTVSFEALPIMRNEPSSYCSFNNIGGEQEYLYTEVDELNDSDSETY
;
A
#
# COMPACT_ATOMS: atom_id res chain seq x y z
N MET A 1 -2.97 18.43 12.19
CA MET A 1 -3.76 19.64 11.84
C MET A 1 -4.95 19.28 10.93
N SER A 2 -6.16 19.13 11.49
CA SER A 2 -7.38 18.89 10.70
C SER A 2 -7.85 20.20 10.03
N ARG A 3 -7.29 20.50 8.85
CA ARG A 3 -7.86 21.49 7.94
C ARG A 3 -9.28 21.05 7.64
N VAL A 4 -10.28 21.71 8.25
CA VAL A 4 -11.63 21.63 7.70
C VAL A 4 -11.48 22.17 6.29
N CYS A 5 -11.53 21.31 5.27
CA CYS A 5 -11.58 21.73 3.87
C CYS A 5 -12.87 22.55 3.68
N ILE A 6 -12.85 23.81 4.08
CA ILE A 6 -13.91 24.80 3.89
C ILE A 6 -13.50 25.62 2.67
N VAL A 7 -13.40 24.93 1.53
CA VAL A 7 -13.13 25.56 0.24
C VAL A 7 -14.46 25.74 -0.46
N VAL A 8 -15.22 26.75 -0.04
CA VAL A 8 -16.17 27.41 -0.93
C VAL A 8 -15.37 28.58 -1.51
N LEU A 9 -14.76 28.35 -2.67
CA LEU A 9 -13.99 29.36 -3.40
C LEU A 9 -12.86 29.98 -2.56
N GLU A 10 -11.98 29.17 -1.94
CA GLU A 10 -10.61 29.69 -1.72
C GLU A 10 -10.14 30.16 -3.09
N GLU A 11 -9.83 31.44 -3.10
CA GLU A 11 -9.04 32.17 -4.07
C GLU A 11 -9.27 31.75 -5.52
N VAL A 12 -9.88 32.67 -6.24
CA VAL A 12 -9.47 32.98 -7.62
C VAL A 12 -7.97 33.36 -7.57
N GLU A 13 -7.10 32.40 -7.23
CA GLU A 13 -5.63 32.47 -7.24
C GLU A 13 -5.11 32.24 -8.66
N ASP A 14 -5.95 31.69 -9.54
CA ASP A 14 -5.88 32.04 -10.96
C ASP A 14 -6.56 33.39 -11.08
N GLU A 15 -5.82 34.45 -11.42
CA GLU A 15 -6.33 35.82 -11.62
C GLU A 15 -7.78 35.83 -12.13
N PRO A 16 -8.66 36.71 -11.60
CA PRO A 16 -9.97 36.93 -12.21
C PRO A 16 -9.70 37.08 -13.70
N PRO A 17 -10.46 36.37 -14.58
CA PRO A 17 -10.06 36.17 -15.97
C PRO A 17 -9.59 37.51 -16.47
N ALA A 18 -8.33 37.63 -16.91
CA ALA A 18 -7.76 38.92 -17.27
C ALA A 18 -8.59 39.48 -18.42
N PHE A 19 -9.70 40.11 -18.07
CA PHE A 19 -10.70 40.58 -18.99
C PHE A 19 -10.04 41.80 -19.56
N ILE A 20 -9.89 41.81 -20.87
CA ILE A 20 -9.69 43.04 -21.60
C ILE A 20 -11.03 43.81 -21.56
N SER A 21 -11.60 44.02 -20.36
CA SER A 21 -12.50 45.13 -20.09
C SER A 21 -11.64 46.36 -20.22
N LYS A 22 -12.09 47.35 -21.01
CA LYS A 22 -11.46 48.67 -21.19
C LYS A 22 -10.40 48.91 -20.12
N LEU A 23 -9.12 48.74 -20.49
CA LEU A 23 -8.01 49.20 -19.65
C LEU A 23 -8.43 50.58 -19.14
N PRO A 24 -8.28 50.88 -17.84
CA PRO A 24 -8.69 52.15 -17.27
C PRO A 24 -8.22 53.23 -18.23
N GLN A 25 -9.05 54.25 -18.43
CA GLN A 25 -8.70 55.44 -19.19
C GLN A 25 -7.35 55.97 -18.67
N GLU A 26 -6.24 55.43 -19.17
CA GLU A 26 -4.95 56.06 -19.06
C GLU A 26 -5.17 57.33 -19.82
N ASN A 27 -5.16 58.39 -19.03
CA ASN A 27 -5.56 59.73 -19.36
C ASN A 27 -5.18 60.10 -20.79
N LYS A 28 -6.00 60.97 -21.38
CA LYS A 28 -5.72 61.81 -22.56
C LYS A 28 -4.45 62.69 -22.42
N SER A 29 -3.45 62.28 -21.65
CA SER A 29 -2.20 62.98 -21.39
C SER A 29 -1.02 62.04 -21.60
N LEU A 30 -0.73 61.70 -22.86
CA LEU A 30 0.59 61.20 -23.26
C LEU A 30 1.59 62.38 -23.31
N HIS A 31 1.83 62.97 -22.15
CA HIS A 31 3.06 63.71 -21.90
C HIS A 31 3.67 63.12 -20.62
N SER A 32 4.82 62.46 -20.80
CA SER A 32 5.72 61.87 -19.80
C SER A 32 5.40 60.46 -19.27
N SER A 33 6.11 59.47 -19.81
CA SER A 33 6.52 58.25 -19.09
C SER A 33 7.95 58.45 -18.52
N PRO A 34 8.27 57.99 -17.30
CA PRO A 34 9.55 58.23 -16.63
C PRO A 34 10.65 57.24 -17.04
N SER A 35 10.84 57.07 -18.35
CA SER A 35 11.98 56.37 -18.95
C SER A 35 12.17 56.89 -20.37
N GLY A 36 13.31 57.52 -20.63
CA GLY A 36 13.59 58.30 -21.85
C GLY A 36 13.68 57.49 -23.15
N SER A 37 12.58 56.90 -23.61
CA SER A 37 12.40 56.44 -24.98
C SER A 37 11.38 57.35 -25.68
N VAL A 38 11.84 58.16 -26.63
CA VAL A 38 10.97 58.98 -27.50
C VAL A 38 10.07 58.04 -28.28
N LEU A 39 8.73 58.18 -28.18
CA LEU A 39 7.82 57.43 -29.05
C LEU A 39 8.13 57.79 -30.52
N PRO A 40 8.15 56.82 -31.45
CA PRO A 40 8.32 57.14 -32.87
C PRO A 40 7.26 58.12 -33.36
N SER A 41 7.67 59.06 -34.22
CA SER A 41 6.82 60.10 -34.83
C SER A 41 5.56 59.52 -35.46
N LEU A 42 5.67 58.39 -36.19
CA LEU A 42 4.52 57.68 -36.75
C LEU A 42 3.48 57.25 -35.71
N VAL A 43 3.92 56.69 -34.57
CA VAL A 43 3.01 56.21 -33.52
C VAL A 43 2.32 57.40 -32.84
N GLN A 44 3.04 58.51 -32.64
CA GLN A 44 2.48 59.73 -32.08
C GLN A 44 1.41 60.34 -33.01
N ALA A 45 1.66 60.38 -34.32
CA ALA A 45 0.68 60.86 -35.31
C ALA A 45 -0.59 59.98 -35.36
N ILE A 46 -0.45 58.66 -35.17
CA ILE A 46 -1.60 57.74 -35.07
C ILE A 46 -2.46 58.06 -33.83
N PHE A 47 -1.84 58.34 -32.68
CA PHE A 47 -2.58 58.75 -31.48
C PHE A 47 -3.21 60.14 -31.59
N ASN A 48 -2.70 61.00 -32.46
CA ASN A 48 -3.32 62.29 -32.79
C ASN A 48 -4.55 62.14 -33.71
N GLY A 49 -4.70 61.00 -34.40
CA GLY A 49 -5.84 60.71 -35.27
C GLY A 49 -5.88 61.54 -36.55
N ASP A 50 -4.71 61.95 -37.08
CA ASP A 50 -4.58 62.70 -38.34
C ASP A 50 -4.05 61.78 -39.47
N PRO A 51 -4.92 61.30 -40.39
CA PRO A 51 -4.49 60.44 -41.49
C PRO A 51 -3.54 61.12 -42.48
N ASP A 52 -3.59 62.45 -42.62
CA ASP A 52 -2.72 63.20 -43.53
C ASP A 52 -1.31 63.33 -42.95
N GLU A 53 -1.19 63.54 -41.64
CA GLU A 53 0.10 63.50 -40.93
C GLU A 53 0.72 62.09 -41.02
N VAL A 54 -0.07 61.04 -40.78
CA VAL A 54 0.38 59.65 -40.94
C VAL A 54 0.83 59.37 -42.38
N ARG A 55 0.09 59.85 -43.40
CA ARG A 55 0.45 59.71 -44.82
C ARG A 55 1.77 60.41 -45.15
N ALA A 56 1.98 61.61 -44.60
CA ALA A 56 3.23 62.36 -44.77
C ALA A 56 4.44 61.65 -44.14
N LEU A 57 4.27 61.02 -42.97
CA LEU A 57 5.33 60.27 -42.28
C LEU A 57 5.65 58.94 -42.98
N ILE A 58 4.64 58.25 -43.54
CA ILE A 58 4.86 57.07 -44.40
C ILE A 58 5.62 57.46 -45.67
N PHE A 59 5.30 58.59 -46.31
CA PHE A 59 6.03 59.09 -47.49
C PHE A 59 7.50 59.41 -47.18
N LYS A 60 7.81 59.81 -45.94
CA LYS A 60 9.18 59.98 -45.44
C LYS A 60 9.92 58.65 -45.17
N LYS A 61 9.32 57.50 -45.52
CA LYS A 61 9.85 56.14 -45.33
C LYS A 61 10.07 55.75 -43.86
N GLU A 62 9.21 56.22 -42.95
CA GLU A 62 9.18 55.67 -41.59
C GLU A 62 8.74 54.19 -41.60
N ASP A 63 9.26 53.40 -40.67
CA ASP A 63 9.00 51.96 -40.62
C ASP A 63 7.58 51.68 -40.08
N VAL A 64 6.68 51.30 -40.98
CA VAL A 64 5.30 50.92 -40.67
C VAL A 64 5.17 49.63 -39.84
N ASN A 65 6.25 48.84 -39.76
CA ASN A 65 6.32 47.61 -38.97
C ASN A 65 7.22 47.74 -37.74
N PHE A 66 7.53 48.98 -37.32
CA PHE A 66 8.25 49.24 -36.07
C PHE A 66 7.64 48.46 -34.91
N GLN A 67 8.47 47.92 -34.03
CA GLN A 67 8.05 47.19 -32.84
C GLN A 67 8.60 47.88 -31.59
N ASP A 68 7.71 48.18 -30.65
CA ASP A 68 8.13 48.66 -29.33
C ASP A 68 8.63 47.51 -28.42
N ASN A 69 8.97 47.84 -27.17
CA ASN A 69 9.45 46.85 -26.18
C ASN A 69 8.45 45.71 -25.92
N GLU A 70 7.16 45.93 -26.19
CA GLU A 70 6.10 44.92 -26.08
C GLU A 70 5.79 44.24 -27.42
N LYS A 71 6.61 44.45 -28.46
CA LYS A 71 6.42 43.98 -29.84
C LYS A 71 5.14 44.50 -30.52
N ARG A 72 4.57 45.60 -30.04
CA ARG A 72 3.39 46.23 -30.64
C ARG A 72 3.81 47.04 -31.87
N THR A 73 3.00 46.97 -32.91
CA THR A 73 3.22 47.70 -34.18
C THR A 73 2.34 48.96 -34.26
N PRO A 74 2.67 49.94 -35.12
CA PRO A 74 1.76 51.06 -35.44
C PRO A 74 0.33 50.60 -35.77
N LEU A 75 0.19 49.44 -36.42
CA LEU A 75 -1.10 48.83 -36.72
C LEU A 75 -1.87 48.37 -35.46
N HIS A 76 -1.19 47.96 -34.39
CA HIS A 76 -1.84 47.68 -33.10
C HIS A 76 -2.38 48.95 -32.45
N ALA A 77 -1.65 50.08 -32.57
CA ALA A 77 -2.09 51.37 -32.04
C ALA A 77 -3.31 51.90 -32.82
N ALA A 78 -3.29 51.84 -34.15
CA ALA A 78 -4.43 52.21 -34.99
C ALA A 78 -5.66 51.32 -34.73
N ALA A 79 -5.47 50.01 -34.57
CA ALA A 79 -6.53 49.08 -34.20
C ALA A 79 -7.10 49.31 -32.79
N TYR A 80 -6.25 49.70 -31.83
CA TYR A 80 -6.69 50.08 -30.48
C TYR A 80 -7.59 51.32 -30.48
N LEU A 81 -7.27 52.32 -31.32
CA LEU A 81 -8.11 53.51 -31.52
C LEU A 81 -9.36 53.21 -32.34
N GLY A 82 -9.33 52.16 -33.16
CA GLY A 82 -10.43 51.77 -34.03
C GLY A 82 -10.56 52.62 -35.29
N ASP A 83 -9.48 53.30 -35.71
CA ASP A 83 -9.47 54.17 -36.89
C ASP A 83 -9.27 53.37 -38.18
N ALA A 84 -10.36 53.14 -38.90
CA ALA A 84 -10.38 52.33 -40.11
C ALA A 84 -9.54 52.94 -41.26
N GLU A 85 -9.49 54.27 -41.36
CA GLU A 85 -8.76 54.96 -42.43
C GLU A 85 -7.25 54.82 -42.24
N ILE A 86 -6.77 55.04 -41.01
CA ILE A 86 -5.36 54.86 -40.66
C ILE A 86 -4.95 53.38 -40.78
N ILE A 87 -5.82 52.44 -40.38
CA ILE A 87 -5.58 51.00 -40.56
C ILE A 87 -5.41 50.65 -42.04
N GLU A 88 -6.32 51.10 -42.91
CA GLU A 88 -6.25 50.82 -44.35
C GLU A 88 -4.97 51.44 -44.96
N LEU A 89 -4.65 52.67 -44.59
CA LEU A 89 -3.43 53.36 -45.03
C LEU A 89 -2.15 52.59 -44.63
N LEU A 90 -2.06 52.12 -43.38
CA LEU A 90 -0.91 51.37 -42.89
C LEU A 90 -0.77 50.01 -43.60
N ILE A 91 -1.87 49.29 -43.82
CA ILE A 91 -1.87 47.99 -44.51
C ILE A 91 -1.46 48.15 -45.97
N LEU A 92 -2.01 49.14 -46.69
CA LEU A 92 -1.63 49.44 -48.07
C LEU A 92 -0.16 49.85 -48.19
N SER A 93 0.40 50.40 -47.11
CA SER A 93 1.82 50.79 -47.02
C SER A 93 2.75 49.65 -46.58
N GLY A 94 2.24 48.42 -46.43
CA GLY A 94 3.03 47.22 -46.12
C GLY A 94 3.04 46.80 -44.65
N ALA A 95 2.11 47.29 -43.82
CA ALA A 95 1.99 46.81 -42.43
C ALA A 95 1.51 45.35 -42.37
N ARG A 96 2.11 44.56 -41.48
CA ARG A 96 1.76 43.15 -41.28
C ARG A 96 0.43 43.01 -40.51
N VAL A 97 -0.63 42.61 -41.21
CA VAL A 97 -2.01 42.48 -40.68
C VAL A 97 -2.10 41.55 -39.46
N ASN A 98 -1.37 40.43 -39.47
CA ASN A 98 -1.39 39.41 -38.42
C ASN A 98 -0.17 39.46 -37.49
N ALA A 99 0.47 40.63 -37.34
CA ALA A 99 1.54 40.82 -36.36
C ALA A 99 1.05 40.50 -34.95
N LYS A 100 1.90 39.90 -34.11
CA LYS A 100 1.58 39.53 -32.73
C LYS A 100 2.42 40.34 -31.75
N ASP A 101 1.78 40.93 -30.75
CA ASP A 101 2.47 41.56 -29.62
C ASP A 101 3.05 40.51 -28.65
N SER A 102 3.68 40.97 -27.57
CA SER A 102 4.26 40.12 -26.52
C SER A 102 3.22 39.23 -25.79
N LYS A 103 1.92 39.56 -25.89
CA LYS A 103 0.79 38.77 -25.37
C LYS A 103 0.12 37.91 -26.45
N TRP A 104 0.70 37.88 -27.64
CA TRP A 104 0.18 37.22 -28.84
C TRP A 104 -1.13 37.80 -29.37
N LEU A 105 -1.50 39.01 -28.94
CA LEU A 105 -2.64 39.72 -29.50
C LEU A 105 -2.29 40.20 -30.90
N THR A 106 -3.26 40.12 -31.81
CA THR A 106 -3.16 40.70 -33.16
C THR A 106 -3.87 42.05 -33.21
N PRO A 107 -3.64 42.89 -34.25
CA PRO A 107 -4.43 44.09 -34.48
C PRO A 107 -5.94 43.80 -34.48
N LEU A 108 -6.37 42.65 -35.00
CA LEU A 108 -7.78 42.23 -34.96
C LEU A 108 -8.31 42.06 -33.52
N HIS A 109 -7.52 41.48 -32.60
CA HIS A 109 -7.92 41.40 -31.18
C HIS A 109 -8.13 42.79 -30.57
N ARG A 110 -7.29 43.77 -30.92
CA ARG A 110 -7.37 45.16 -30.42
C ARG A 110 -8.55 45.93 -31.03
N ALA A 111 -8.81 45.77 -32.33
CA ALA A 111 -9.96 46.36 -33.02
C ALA A 111 -11.30 45.83 -32.47
N VAL A 112 -11.35 44.54 -32.13
CA VAL A 112 -12.53 43.95 -31.49
C VAL A 112 -12.69 44.43 -30.05
N ALA A 113 -11.60 44.56 -29.29
CA ALA A 113 -11.63 45.12 -27.94
C ALA A 113 -12.13 46.57 -27.91
N SER A 114 -11.81 47.37 -28.94
CA SER A 114 -12.30 48.75 -29.09
C SER A 114 -13.74 48.83 -29.61
N CYS A 115 -14.36 47.71 -29.97
CA CYS A 115 -15.72 47.62 -30.52
C CYS A 115 -15.91 48.40 -31.84
N SER A 116 -14.84 48.63 -32.61
CA SER A 116 -14.91 49.31 -33.91
C SER A 116 -15.24 48.31 -35.02
N GLU A 117 -16.45 48.43 -35.58
CA GLU A 117 -16.92 47.56 -36.67
C GLU A 117 -16.13 47.83 -37.95
N GLU A 118 -15.92 49.10 -38.27
CA GLU A 118 -15.25 49.57 -39.48
C GLU A 118 -13.78 49.11 -39.51
N ALA A 119 -13.08 49.21 -38.38
CA ALA A 119 -11.71 48.72 -38.25
C ALA A 119 -11.63 47.19 -38.43
N VAL A 120 -12.60 46.45 -37.86
CA VAL A 120 -12.69 45.00 -38.04
C VAL A 120 -12.94 44.65 -39.51
N GLN A 121 -13.87 45.34 -40.18
CA GLN A 121 -14.16 45.09 -41.60
C GLN A 121 -12.94 45.34 -42.49
N VAL A 122 -12.19 46.42 -42.29
CA VAL A 122 -10.95 46.70 -43.02
C VAL A 122 -9.91 45.61 -42.78
N LEU A 123 -9.71 45.18 -41.54
CA LEU A 123 -8.77 44.10 -41.22
C LEU A 123 -9.19 42.77 -41.86
N LEU A 124 -10.48 42.43 -41.85
CA LEU A 124 -11.02 41.22 -42.49
C LEU A 124 -10.89 41.28 -44.02
N LYS A 125 -11.15 42.44 -44.64
CA LYS A 125 -10.95 42.68 -46.08
C LYS A 125 -9.51 42.39 -46.51
N HIS A 126 -8.53 42.64 -45.63
CA HIS A 126 -7.12 42.36 -45.86
C HIS A 126 -6.63 41.05 -45.23
N SER A 127 -7.51 40.05 -45.10
CA SER A 127 -7.18 38.68 -44.67
C SER A 127 -6.60 38.58 -43.25
N ALA A 128 -7.12 39.37 -42.31
CA ALA A 128 -6.83 39.17 -40.89
C ALA A 128 -7.33 37.79 -40.41
N ASP A 129 -6.50 37.10 -39.62
CA ASP A 129 -6.81 35.76 -39.10
C ASP A 129 -7.80 35.84 -37.93
N VAL A 130 -9.05 35.45 -38.22
CA VAL A 130 -10.16 35.39 -37.24
C VAL A 130 -10.00 34.28 -36.20
N ASN A 131 -9.13 33.29 -36.45
CA ASN A 131 -8.87 32.17 -35.55
C ASN A 131 -7.57 32.35 -34.75
N ALA A 132 -6.91 33.51 -34.89
CA ALA A 132 -5.70 33.80 -34.15
C ALA A 132 -5.95 33.68 -32.65
N ARG A 133 -5.00 33.04 -31.95
CA ARG A 133 -5.04 32.84 -30.50
C ARG A 133 -3.98 33.67 -29.80
N ASP A 134 -4.38 34.30 -28.71
CA ASP A 134 -3.49 34.97 -27.75
C ASP A 134 -2.81 33.94 -26.80
N LYS A 135 -2.05 34.42 -25.81
CA LYS A 135 -1.42 33.55 -24.79
C LYS A 135 -2.40 32.76 -23.92
N ASN A 136 -3.64 33.23 -23.77
CA ASN A 136 -4.72 32.58 -23.03
C ASN A 136 -5.60 31.70 -23.92
N TRP A 137 -5.20 31.52 -25.18
CA TRP A 137 -5.95 30.81 -26.23
C TRP A 137 -7.30 31.45 -26.55
N GLN A 138 -7.46 32.73 -26.22
CA GLN A 138 -8.62 33.51 -26.61
C GLN A 138 -8.52 33.88 -28.08
N THR A 139 -9.64 33.77 -28.78
CA THR A 139 -9.81 34.25 -30.15
C THR A 139 -10.45 35.65 -30.14
N PRO A 140 -10.43 36.38 -31.27
CA PRO A 140 -11.17 37.64 -31.39
C PRO A 140 -12.64 37.52 -30.98
N LEU A 141 -13.30 36.37 -31.22
CA LEU A 141 -14.68 36.15 -30.77
C LEU A 141 -14.81 36.13 -29.24
N HIS A 142 -13.85 35.57 -28.50
CA HIS A 142 -13.87 35.60 -27.03
C HIS A 142 -13.79 37.04 -26.51
N ILE A 143 -12.94 37.87 -27.11
CA ILE A 143 -12.82 39.30 -26.77
C ILE A 143 -14.10 40.04 -27.14
N ALA A 144 -14.69 39.76 -28.30
CA ALA A 144 -15.96 40.36 -28.71
C ALA A 144 -17.05 40.05 -27.68
N ALA A 145 -17.11 38.78 -27.25
CA ALA A 145 -18.06 38.29 -26.28
C ALA A 145 -17.91 38.95 -24.91
N ALA A 146 -16.68 39.20 -24.45
CA ALA A 146 -16.41 39.89 -23.19
C ALA A 146 -16.75 41.39 -23.24
N ASN A 147 -16.61 42.05 -24.40
CA ASN A 147 -16.73 43.51 -24.56
C ASN A 147 -18.06 44.02 -25.14
N LYS A 148 -19.08 43.16 -25.32
CA LYS A 148 -20.36 43.53 -25.96
C LYS A 148 -20.21 43.99 -27.42
N ALA A 149 -19.16 43.55 -28.11
CA ALA A 149 -18.91 43.93 -29.50
C ALA A 149 -19.77 43.10 -30.48
N VAL A 150 -21.11 43.25 -30.40
CA VAL A 150 -22.09 42.42 -31.13
C VAL A 150 -21.88 42.52 -32.65
N LYS A 151 -21.73 43.74 -33.17
CA LYS A 151 -21.50 43.96 -34.61
C LYS A 151 -20.18 43.40 -35.11
N CYS A 152 -19.11 43.52 -34.31
CA CYS A 152 -17.83 42.88 -34.62
C CYS A 152 -17.98 41.35 -34.65
N ALA A 153 -18.73 40.77 -33.71
CA ALA A 153 -19.04 39.34 -33.72
C ALA A 153 -19.89 38.93 -34.93
N GLU A 154 -20.84 39.75 -35.38
CA GLU A 154 -21.62 39.51 -36.61
C GLU A 154 -20.73 39.44 -37.85
N ALA A 155 -19.69 40.28 -37.94
CA ALA A 155 -18.71 40.24 -39.01
C ALA A 155 -17.75 39.04 -38.90
N LEU A 156 -17.39 38.62 -37.69
CA LEU A 156 -16.45 37.52 -37.45
C LEU A 156 -17.08 36.14 -37.63
N VAL A 157 -18.27 35.90 -37.06
CA VAL A 157 -18.89 34.58 -36.96
C VAL A 157 -19.03 33.85 -38.30
N PRO A 158 -19.43 34.48 -39.42
CA PRO A 158 -19.50 33.82 -40.72
C PRO A 158 -18.14 33.30 -41.26
N LEU A 159 -17.04 33.89 -40.80
CA LEU A 159 -15.68 33.55 -41.22
C LEU A 159 -15.00 32.56 -40.27
N LEU A 160 -15.60 32.27 -39.12
CA LEU A 160 -15.06 31.32 -38.14
C LEU A 160 -15.29 29.88 -38.61
N SER A 161 -14.28 29.03 -38.40
CA SER A 161 -14.39 27.60 -38.64
C SER A 161 -15.25 26.90 -37.58
N ASN A 162 -15.25 27.41 -36.35
CA ASN A 162 -16.03 26.89 -35.23
C ASN A 162 -16.32 28.00 -34.21
N VAL A 163 -17.59 28.20 -33.86
CA VAL A 163 -18.04 29.19 -32.85
C VAL A 163 -17.76 28.69 -31.41
N ASN A 164 -17.64 27.38 -31.21
CA ASN A 164 -17.50 26.72 -29.92
C ASN A 164 -16.05 26.47 -29.51
N VAL A 165 -15.09 27.23 -30.06
CA VAL A 165 -13.69 27.15 -29.63
C VAL A 165 -13.59 27.56 -28.16
N SER A 166 -12.78 26.83 -27.40
CA SER A 166 -12.51 27.10 -25.98
C SER A 166 -11.16 27.79 -25.76
N ASP A 167 -11.08 28.65 -24.75
CA ASP A 167 -9.84 29.22 -24.24
C ASP A 167 -9.01 28.20 -23.42
N ARG A 168 -7.89 28.63 -22.83
CA ARG A 168 -7.00 27.77 -22.03
C ARG A 168 -7.69 27.17 -20.80
N ALA A 169 -8.74 27.81 -20.29
CA ALA A 169 -9.54 27.33 -19.16
C ALA A 169 -10.73 26.46 -19.59
N GLY A 170 -10.89 26.19 -20.90
CA GLY A 170 -12.02 25.44 -21.44
C GLY A 170 -13.27 26.28 -21.69
N ARG A 171 -13.22 27.61 -21.53
CA ARG A 171 -14.39 28.48 -21.66
C ARG A 171 -14.61 28.89 -23.11
N THR A 172 -15.85 28.78 -23.58
CA THR A 172 -16.27 29.27 -24.90
C THR A 172 -16.65 30.74 -24.88
N ALA A 173 -16.81 31.38 -26.05
CA ALA A 173 -17.32 32.75 -26.15
C ALA A 173 -18.65 32.96 -25.40
N LEU A 174 -19.52 31.94 -25.34
CA LEU A 174 -20.77 31.99 -24.58
C LEU A 174 -20.53 32.16 -23.07
N HIS A 175 -19.50 31.52 -22.50
CA HIS A 175 -19.13 31.68 -21.10
C HIS A 175 -18.68 33.13 -20.80
N HIS A 176 -17.90 33.73 -21.71
CA HIS A 176 -17.45 35.12 -21.57
C HIS A 176 -18.62 36.10 -21.66
N ALA A 177 -19.54 35.90 -22.62
CA ALA A 177 -20.76 36.71 -22.73
C ALA A 177 -21.67 36.57 -21.51
N ALA A 178 -21.77 35.35 -20.95
CA ALA A 178 -22.57 35.07 -19.77
C ALA A 178 -21.97 35.65 -18.48
N PHE A 179 -20.64 35.59 -18.35
CA PHE A 179 -19.91 36.22 -17.26
C PHE A 179 -20.08 37.74 -17.26
N SER A 180 -19.98 38.39 -18.42
CA SER A 180 -20.06 39.85 -18.54
C SER A 180 -21.50 40.40 -18.63
N GLY A 181 -22.52 39.54 -18.68
CA GLY A 181 -23.92 39.96 -18.68
C GLY A 181 -24.45 40.48 -20.03
N HIS A 182 -23.78 40.17 -21.14
CA HIS A 182 -24.11 40.74 -22.45
C HIS A 182 -25.22 39.96 -23.15
N GLY A 183 -26.48 40.18 -22.74
CA GLY A 183 -27.65 39.47 -23.27
C GLY A 183 -27.76 39.43 -24.80
N GLU A 184 -27.58 40.56 -25.50
CA GLU A 184 -27.65 40.60 -26.97
C GLU A 184 -26.55 39.76 -27.64
N MET A 185 -25.36 39.71 -27.04
CA MET A 185 -24.28 38.83 -27.51
C MET A 185 -24.64 37.35 -27.30
N VAL A 186 -25.23 37.02 -26.14
CA VAL A 186 -25.71 35.66 -25.86
C VAL A 186 -26.77 35.24 -26.89
N LYS A 187 -27.74 36.11 -27.24
CA LYS A 187 -28.73 35.83 -28.32
C LYS A 187 -28.03 35.56 -29.65
N LEU A 188 -27.08 36.42 -30.03
CA LEU A 188 -26.35 36.27 -31.28
C LEU A 188 -25.61 34.92 -31.32
N LEU A 189 -24.83 34.60 -30.29
CA LEU A 189 -24.05 33.36 -30.22
C LEU A 189 -24.95 32.12 -30.29
N LEU A 190 -26.06 32.09 -29.55
CA LEU A 190 -27.01 30.98 -29.58
C LEU A 190 -27.68 30.82 -30.96
N SER A 191 -28.07 31.93 -31.61
CA SER A 191 -28.66 31.89 -32.95
C SER A 191 -27.70 31.36 -34.03
N ARG A 192 -26.39 31.39 -33.77
CA ARG A 192 -25.33 30.95 -34.66
C ARG A 192 -24.70 29.61 -34.26
N GLY A 193 -25.42 28.81 -33.45
CA GLY A 193 -25.02 27.44 -33.11
C GLY A 193 -24.01 27.32 -31.96
N ALA A 194 -23.93 28.31 -31.08
CA ALA A 194 -23.17 28.15 -29.84
C ALA A 194 -23.80 27.05 -28.96
N ASN A 195 -22.99 26.13 -28.45
CA ASN A 195 -23.43 25.07 -27.55
C ASN A 195 -23.77 25.67 -26.17
N ILE A 196 -25.07 25.68 -25.85
CA ILE A 196 -25.60 26.24 -24.61
C ILE A 196 -25.11 25.51 -23.35
N ASN A 197 -24.85 24.20 -23.47
CA ASN A 197 -24.44 23.32 -22.39
C ASN A 197 -22.94 22.98 -22.47
N ALA A 198 -22.14 23.81 -23.14
CA ALA A 198 -20.69 23.69 -23.09
C ALA A 198 -20.19 23.84 -21.65
N PHE A 199 -19.15 23.10 -21.30
CA PHE A 199 -18.56 23.08 -19.97
C PHE A 199 -17.10 23.53 -20.01
N ASP A 200 -16.64 24.23 -18.97
CA ASP A 200 -15.23 24.58 -18.78
C ASP A 200 -14.45 23.44 -18.12
N LYS A 201 -13.15 23.62 -17.84
CA LYS A 201 -12.32 22.59 -17.16
C LYS A 201 -12.80 22.18 -15.75
N LYS A 202 -13.69 22.96 -15.13
CA LYS A 202 -14.31 22.68 -13.83
C LYS A 202 -15.75 22.17 -13.99
N ASP A 203 -16.13 21.77 -15.20
CA ASP A 203 -17.48 21.38 -15.61
C ASP A 203 -18.55 22.46 -15.41
N ARG A 204 -18.14 23.73 -15.29
CA ARG A 204 -19.08 24.84 -15.15
C ARG A 204 -19.61 25.24 -16.52
N ARG A 205 -20.92 25.42 -16.58
CA ARG A 205 -21.65 25.90 -17.77
C ARG A 205 -21.86 27.41 -17.72
N ALA A 206 -22.21 28.02 -18.85
CA ALA A 206 -22.48 29.47 -18.96
C ALA A 206 -23.49 29.99 -17.90
N ILE A 207 -24.51 29.20 -17.57
CA ILE A 207 -25.51 29.55 -16.55
C ILE A 207 -24.91 29.66 -15.13
N HIS A 208 -23.88 28.88 -14.78
CA HIS A 208 -23.19 28.99 -13.48
C HIS A 208 -22.53 30.36 -13.34
N TRP A 209 -21.87 30.85 -14.39
CA TRP A 209 -21.20 32.15 -14.39
C TRP A 209 -22.20 33.31 -14.36
N ALA A 210 -23.27 33.22 -15.16
CA ALA A 210 -24.34 34.22 -15.15
C ALA A 210 -25.04 34.27 -13.77
N ALA A 211 -25.25 33.12 -13.13
CA ALA A 211 -25.85 33.04 -11.81
C ALA A 211 -24.94 33.61 -10.72
N TYR A 212 -23.64 33.29 -10.77
CA TYR A 212 -22.64 33.83 -9.86
C TYR A 212 -22.52 35.36 -9.97
N MET A 213 -22.55 35.91 -11.19
CA MET A 213 -22.47 37.36 -11.43
C MET A 213 -23.80 38.10 -11.26
N GLY A 214 -24.92 37.39 -11.09
CA GLY A 214 -26.25 37.97 -10.89
C GLY A 214 -26.93 38.49 -12.16
N HIS A 215 -26.51 38.05 -13.33
CA HIS A 215 -27.06 38.50 -14.61
C HIS A 215 -28.38 37.80 -14.96
N ILE A 216 -29.45 38.22 -14.28
CA ILE A 216 -30.79 37.61 -14.39
C ILE A 216 -31.32 37.53 -15.82
N GLU A 217 -31.16 38.58 -16.63
CA GLU A 217 -31.63 38.59 -18.01
C GLU A 217 -30.89 37.57 -18.89
N VAL A 218 -29.61 37.33 -18.61
CA VAL A 218 -28.83 36.27 -19.27
C VAL A 218 -29.28 34.90 -18.79
N VAL A 219 -29.52 34.72 -17.49
CA VAL A 219 -30.04 33.45 -16.94
C VAL A 219 -31.39 33.11 -17.60
N LYS A 220 -32.35 34.04 -17.62
CA LYS A 220 -33.65 33.87 -18.29
C LYS A 220 -33.50 33.48 -19.76
N LEU A 221 -32.61 34.16 -20.48
CA LEU A 221 -32.36 33.92 -21.89
C LEU A 221 -31.76 32.52 -22.12
N LEU A 222 -30.77 32.12 -21.33
CA LEU A 222 -30.17 30.78 -21.40
C LEU A 222 -31.23 29.70 -21.11
N VAL A 223 -32.04 29.87 -20.07
CA VAL A 223 -33.13 28.93 -19.74
C VAL A 223 -34.15 28.83 -20.88
N ALA A 224 -34.56 29.96 -21.47
CA ALA A 224 -35.50 30.00 -22.60
C ALA A 224 -34.98 29.26 -23.85
N HIS A 225 -33.66 29.14 -24.02
CA HIS A 225 -33.03 28.41 -25.13
C HIS A 225 -32.62 26.98 -24.75
N GLY A 226 -33.10 26.45 -23.61
CA GLY A 226 -32.89 25.06 -23.20
C GLY A 226 -31.63 24.81 -22.37
N ALA A 227 -31.10 25.82 -21.66
CA ALA A 227 -30.03 25.59 -20.70
C ALA A 227 -30.53 24.74 -19.52
N GLU A 228 -29.73 23.75 -19.13
CA GLU A 228 -30.04 22.92 -17.98
C GLU A 228 -29.83 23.69 -16.67
N VAL A 229 -30.89 23.88 -15.89
CA VAL A 229 -30.86 24.63 -14.61
C VAL A 229 -30.37 23.80 -13.42
N THR A 230 -30.49 22.48 -13.50
CA THR A 230 -30.05 21.52 -12.47
C THR A 230 -28.65 20.98 -12.71
N CYS A 231 -27.91 21.55 -13.67
CA CYS A 231 -26.58 21.09 -14.00
C CYS A 231 -25.63 21.22 -12.82
N LYS A 232 -24.66 20.31 -12.76
CA LYS A 232 -23.69 20.19 -11.67
C LYS A 232 -22.28 20.40 -12.23
N ASP A 233 -21.48 21.22 -11.56
CA ASP A 233 -20.05 21.36 -11.85
C ASP A 233 -19.26 20.15 -11.30
N LYS A 234 -17.93 20.16 -11.44
CA LYS A 234 -17.06 19.05 -11.00
C LYS A 234 -17.15 18.76 -9.50
N LYS A 235 -17.54 19.74 -8.69
CA LYS A 235 -17.77 19.61 -7.24
C LYS A 235 -19.26 19.51 -6.89
N SER A 236 -20.10 19.23 -7.88
CA SER A 236 -21.56 19.15 -7.78
C SER A 236 -22.24 20.44 -7.30
N TYR A 237 -21.63 21.61 -7.53
CA TYR A 237 -22.32 22.88 -7.34
C TYR A 237 -23.33 23.08 -8.46
N THR A 238 -24.53 23.55 -8.10
CA THR A 238 -25.58 23.97 -9.04
C THR A 238 -25.53 25.47 -9.27
N PRO A 239 -26.21 26.01 -10.31
CA PRO A 239 -26.36 27.46 -10.50
C PRO A 239 -26.97 28.17 -9.28
N LEU A 240 -27.86 27.49 -8.54
CA LEU A 240 -28.43 28.01 -7.30
C LEU A 240 -27.36 28.16 -6.20
N HIS A 241 -26.43 27.21 -6.05
CA HIS A 241 -25.31 27.37 -5.13
C HIS A 241 -24.41 28.55 -5.53
N ALA A 242 -24.17 28.73 -6.83
CA ALA A 242 -23.36 29.83 -7.33
C ALA A 242 -24.00 31.20 -7.03
N ALA A 243 -25.32 31.35 -7.27
CA ALA A 243 -26.07 32.56 -6.93
C ALA A 243 -26.15 32.79 -5.41
N ALA A 244 -26.32 31.72 -4.63
CA ALA A 244 -26.36 31.81 -3.17
C ALA A 244 -25.00 32.19 -2.57
N SER A 245 -23.90 31.73 -3.18
CA SER A 245 -22.54 32.08 -2.79
C SER A 245 -22.24 33.58 -2.91
N SER A 246 -22.73 34.21 -3.99
CA SER A 246 -22.45 35.62 -4.29
C SER A 246 -23.54 36.58 -3.82
N GLY A 247 -24.65 36.09 -3.26
CA GLY A 247 -25.73 36.93 -2.74
C GLY A 247 -26.73 37.42 -3.79
N MET A 248 -26.81 36.76 -4.95
CA MET A 248 -27.60 37.23 -6.10
C MET A 248 -29.08 36.87 -5.97
N ILE A 249 -29.79 37.61 -5.12
CA ILE A 249 -31.18 37.33 -4.72
C ILE A 249 -32.16 37.20 -5.91
N SER A 250 -32.05 38.08 -6.92
CA SER A 250 -32.95 38.04 -8.08
C SER A 250 -32.81 36.76 -8.90
N VAL A 251 -31.59 36.20 -8.96
CA VAL A 251 -31.33 34.92 -9.61
C VAL A 251 -31.81 33.77 -8.74
N VAL A 252 -31.58 33.83 -7.43
CA VAL A 252 -32.07 32.82 -6.47
C VAL A 252 -33.59 32.67 -6.59
N LYS A 253 -34.35 33.78 -6.51
CA LYS A 253 -35.82 33.77 -6.65
C LYS A 253 -36.26 33.14 -7.97
N TYR A 254 -35.66 33.59 -9.08
CA TYR A 254 -35.99 33.06 -10.39
C TYR A 254 -35.69 31.56 -10.55
N LEU A 255 -34.56 31.07 -10.01
CA LEU A 255 -34.23 29.65 -10.04
C LEU A 255 -35.18 28.81 -9.16
N LEU A 256 -35.60 29.34 -8.01
CA LEU A 256 -36.59 28.69 -7.15
C LEU A 256 -37.98 28.66 -7.80
N ASP A 257 -38.39 29.73 -8.49
CA ASP A 257 -39.65 29.80 -9.26
C ASP A 257 -39.71 28.75 -10.38
N LEU A 258 -38.55 28.34 -10.92
CA LEU A 258 -38.44 27.27 -11.92
C LEU A 258 -38.54 25.85 -11.31
N GLY A 259 -38.74 25.73 -10.00
CA GLY A 259 -38.86 24.46 -9.29
C GLY A 259 -37.52 23.74 -9.06
N VAL A 260 -36.39 24.47 -9.06
CA VAL A 260 -35.09 23.90 -8.66
C VAL A 260 -35.15 23.55 -7.17
N ASP A 261 -34.75 22.32 -6.84
CA ASP A 261 -34.69 21.90 -5.44
C ASP A 261 -33.65 22.73 -4.66
N MET A 262 -34.16 23.44 -3.65
CA MET A 262 -33.42 24.32 -2.77
C MET A 262 -32.50 23.60 -1.78
N ASN A 263 -32.71 22.29 -1.57
CA ASN A 263 -31.96 21.46 -0.64
C ASN A 263 -30.98 20.51 -1.32
N GLU A 264 -30.80 20.61 -2.65
CA GLU A 264 -29.83 19.81 -3.39
C GLU A 264 -28.43 19.96 -2.80
N PRO A 265 -27.78 18.86 -2.38
CA PRO A 265 -26.43 18.91 -1.84
C PRO A 265 -25.37 18.90 -2.94
N ASN A 266 -24.27 19.62 -2.71
CA ASN A 266 -23.05 19.47 -3.49
C ASN A 266 -22.22 18.25 -3.04
N ALA A 267 -21.02 18.07 -3.58
CA ALA A 267 -20.16 16.91 -3.30
C ALA A 267 -19.72 16.79 -1.82
N TYR A 268 -19.87 17.86 -1.03
CA TYR A 268 -19.58 17.88 0.40
C TYR A 268 -20.84 17.72 1.28
N GLY A 269 -22.00 17.52 0.66
CA GLY A 269 -23.30 17.54 1.35
C GLY A 269 -23.80 18.94 1.70
N ASN A 270 -23.15 20.00 1.22
CA ASN A 270 -23.57 21.36 1.54
C ASN A 270 -24.72 21.76 0.61
N THR A 271 -25.78 22.30 1.19
CA THR A 271 -26.89 22.92 0.45
C THR A 271 -26.58 24.39 0.12
N PRO A 272 -27.36 25.06 -0.77
CA PRO A 272 -27.23 26.50 -1.02
C PRO A 272 -27.29 27.35 0.26
N LEU A 273 -28.09 26.94 1.25
CA LEU A 273 -28.19 27.61 2.55
C LEU A 273 -26.86 27.56 3.32
N HIS A 274 -26.15 26.43 3.33
CA HIS A 274 -24.82 26.32 3.96
C HIS A 274 -23.83 27.31 3.33
N VAL A 275 -23.82 27.37 2.01
CA VAL A 275 -22.92 28.23 1.23
C VAL A 275 -23.22 29.72 1.47
N ALA A 276 -24.50 30.11 1.47
CA ALA A 276 -24.92 31.47 1.77
C ALA A 276 -24.53 31.90 3.20
N CYS A 277 -24.70 31.01 4.19
CA CYS A 277 -24.35 31.28 5.59
C CYS A 277 -22.84 31.47 5.80
N TYR A 278 -22.01 30.71 5.08
CA TYR A 278 -20.56 30.83 5.15
C TYR A 278 -20.07 32.18 4.59
N ASN A 279 -20.63 32.60 3.45
CA ASN A 279 -20.25 33.85 2.80
C ASN A 279 -20.95 35.08 3.41
N GLY A 280 -21.86 34.88 4.36
CA GLY A 280 -22.56 35.96 5.05
C GLY A 280 -23.64 36.65 4.23
N GLN A 281 -24.32 35.92 3.34
CA GLN A 281 -25.36 36.43 2.46
C GLN A 281 -26.73 36.39 3.14
N ASP A 282 -26.98 37.28 4.09
CA ASP A 282 -28.16 37.33 4.96
C ASP A 282 -29.49 37.44 4.18
N VAL A 283 -29.54 38.27 3.13
CA VAL A 283 -30.76 38.43 2.29
C VAL A 283 -31.12 37.11 1.58
N VAL A 284 -30.13 36.38 1.09
CA VAL A 284 -30.36 35.07 0.45
C VAL A 284 -30.73 34.02 1.49
N VAL A 285 -30.09 34.04 2.66
CA VAL A 285 -30.44 33.15 3.78
C VAL A 285 -31.90 33.34 4.17
N ASN A 286 -32.37 34.58 4.33
CA ASN A 286 -33.76 34.86 4.66
C ASN A 286 -34.72 34.31 3.60
N GLU A 287 -34.46 34.57 2.32
CA GLU A 287 -35.32 34.06 1.24
C GLU A 287 -35.33 32.53 1.17
N LEU A 288 -34.18 31.87 1.32
CA LEU A 288 -34.11 30.42 1.34
C LEU A 288 -34.92 29.84 2.52
N ILE A 289 -34.86 30.47 3.70
CA ILE A 289 -35.66 30.06 4.86
C ILE A 289 -37.15 30.28 4.60
N ASP A 290 -37.55 31.43 4.06
CA ASP A 290 -38.94 31.75 3.72
C ASP A 290 -39.54 30.77 2.70
N CYS A 291 -38.72 30.29 1.76
CA CYS A 291 -39.09 29.25 0.80
C CYS A 291 -39.12 27.83 1.40
N GLY A 292 -38.77 27.64 2.68
CA GLY A 292 -38.82 26.37 3.39
C GLY A 292 -37.51 25.57 3.43
N ALA A 293 -36.34 26.22 3.29
CA ALA A 293 -35.06 25.54 3.44
C ALA A 293 -34.90 24.96 4.86
N ASN A 294 -34.35 23.74 4.96
CA ASN A 294 -34.12 23.12 6.25
C ASN A 294 -32.90 23.76 6.96
N VAL A 295 -33.17 24.62 7.94
CA VAL A 295 -32.15 25.32 8.76
C VAL A 295 -31.24 24.38 9.57
N ASN A 296 -31.69 23.14 9.79
CA ASN A 296 -31.00 22.12 10.58
C ASN A 296 -30.41 20.99 9.72
N GLN A 297 -30.43 21.12 8.39
CA GLN A 297 -29.86 20.12 7.49
C GLN A 297 -28.37 19.90 7.80
N LYS A 298 -27.96 18.65 7.93
CA LYS A 298 -26.54 18.30 8.11
C LYS A 298 -25.91 17.96 6.76
N ASN A 299 -24.68 18.41 6.57
CA ASN A 299 -23.83 17.98 5.45
C ASN A 299 -23.15 16.62 5.71
N GLU A 300 -22.29 16.17 4.80
CA GLU A 300 -21.58 14.89 4.93
C GLU A 300 -20.67 14.81 6.16
N LYS A 301 -20.22 15.94 6.72
CA LYS A 301 -19.42 16.00 7.95
C LYS A 301 -20.27 16.26 9.20
N GLY A 302 -21.60 16.29 9.06
CA GLY A 302 -22.54 16.57 10.15
C GLY A 302 -22.67 18.04 10.52
N PHE A 303 -22.04 18.97 9.78
CA PHE A 303 -22.17 20.40 10.02
C PHE A 303 -23.52 20.91 9.49
N THR A 304 -24.14 21.82 10.24
CA THR A 304 -25.37 22.53 9.87
C THR A 304 -25.05 23.92 9.31
N PRO A 305 -26.00 24.63 8.67
CA PRO A 305 -25.80 26.02 8.26
C PRO A 305 -25.34 26.92 9.40
N LEU A 306 -25.81 26.66 10.63
CA LEU A 306 -25.41 27.41 11.82
C LEU A 306 -23.93 27.22 12.17
N HIS A 307 -23.32 26.06 11.89
CA HIS A 307 -21.88 25.86 12.06
C HIS A 307 -21.07 26.73 11.07
N PHE A 308 -21.51 26.79 9.81
CA PHE A 308 -20.87 27.61 8.79
C PHE A 308 -21.01 29.09 9.08
N ALA A 309 -22.21 29.51 9.52
CA ALA A 309 -22.41 30.83 10.05
C ALA A 309 -21.39 31.06 11.18
N ALA A 310 -21.39 30.26 12.25
CA ALA A 310 -20.52 30.42 13.41
C ALA A 310 -19.02 30.56 13.08
N ALA A 311 -18.53 29.92 12.00
CA ALA A 311 -17.16 30.05 11.51
C ALA A 311 -16.89 31.32 10.67
N SER A 312 -17.90 31.79 9.92
CA SER A 312 -17.82 32.89 8.97
C SER A 312 -17.34 34.22 9.58
N THR A 313 -16.61 35.00 8.78
CA THR A 313 -16.19 36.39 9.09
C THR A 313 -17.37 37.37 9.08
N HIS A 314 -18.28 37.26 8.10
CA HIS A 314 -19.35 38.25 7.86
C HIS A 314 -20.75 37.74 8.17
N GLY A 315 -20.96 36.45 8.42
CA GLY A 315 -22.31 35.89 8.58
C GLY A 315 -22.99 36.12 9.93
N ALA A 316 -22.70 37.21 10.65
CA ALA A 316 -23.26 37.45 12.00
C ALA A 316 -24.79 37.53 11.95
N LEU A 317 -25.33 38.31 11.00
CA LEU A 317 -26.76 38.38 10.72
C LEU A 317 -27.34 37.04 10.27
N CYS A 318 -26.62 36.27 9.45
CA CYS A 318 -27.06 34.91 9.08
C CYS A 318 -27.21 34.01 10.32
N LEU A 319 -26.37 34.19 11.35
CA LEU A 319 -26.54 33.45 12.62
C LEU A 319 -27.86 33.78 13.27
N GLU A 320 -28.13 35.07 13.41
CA GLU A 320 -29.32 35.58 14.10
C GLU A 320 -30.58 35.15 13.36
N LEU A 321 -30.59 35.20 12.03
CA LEU A 321 -31.67 34.71 11.19
C LEU A 321 -31.89 33.20 11.33
N LEU A 322 -30.82 32.40 11.40
CA LEU A 322 -30.96 30.96 11.61
C LEU A 322 -31.53 30.64 12.99
N VAL A 323 -31.00 31.29 14.04
CA VAL A 323 -31.45 31.06 15.42
C VAL A 323 -32.89 31.51 15.62
N SER A 324 -33.30 32.66 15.06
CA SER A 324 -34.68 33.16 15.15
C SER A 324 -35.68 32.26 14.43
N ASN A 325 -35.24 31.54 13.38
CA ASN A 325 -36.04 30.57 12.63
C ASN A 325 -35.87 29.12 13.13
N GLY A 326 -35.44 28.91 14.38
CA GLY A 326 -35.45 27.59 15.02
C GLY A 326 -34.26 26.69 14.70
N ALA A 327 -33.11 27.24 14.31
CA ALA A 327 -31.88 26.47 14.23
C ALA A 327 -31.43 26.00 15.63
N ASP A 328 -31.12 24.71 15.75
CA ASP A 328 -30.65 24.12 17.01
C ASP A 328 -29.17 24.45 17.24
N VAL A 329 -28.92 25.26 18.28
CA VAL A 329 -27.59 25.73 18.68
C VAL A 329 -26.68 24.64 19.27
N ASN A 330 -27.23 23.48 19.65
CA ASN A 330 -26.50 22.39 20.29
C ASN A 330 -26.25 21.20 19.36
N MET A 331 -26.64 21.29 18.08
CA MET A 331 -26.36 20.26 17.09
C MET A 331 -24.86 19.97 16.99
N LYS A 332 -24.50 18.69 17.13
CA LYS A 332 -23.11 18.23 16.97
C LYS A 332 -22.84 17.76 15.55
N SER A 333 -21.64 18.08 15.07
CA SER A 333 -21.06 17.51 13.86
C SER A 333 -20.68 16.04 14.05
N LYS A 334 -20.21 15.38 12.98
CA LYS A 334 -19.64 14.03 13.09
C LYS A 334 -18.42 14.01 14.00
N ASP A 335 -17.72 15.11 14.20
CA ASP A 335 -16.58 15.23 15.13
C ASP A 335 -17.00 15.61 16.56
N GLY A 336 -18.30 15.65 16.84
CA GLY A 336 -18.83 16.08 18.14
C GLY A 336 -18.81 17.60 18.36
N LYS A 337 -18.33 18.38 17.39
CA LYS A 337 -18.21 19.84 17.51
C LYS A 337 -19.58 20.51 17.37
N THR A 338 -19.88 21.44 18.26
CA THR A 338 -21.07 22.31 18.20
C THR A 338 -20.75 23.63 17.47
N PRO A 339 -21.75 24.47 17.11
CA PRO A 339 -21.50 25.83 16.60
C PRO A 339 -20.63 26.67 17.54
N LEU A 340 -20.74 26.49 18.86
CA LEU A 340 -19.89 27.18 19.83
C LEU A 340 -18.40 26.79 19.68
N HIS A 341 -18.10 25.52 19.39
CA HIS A 341 -16.73 25.09 19.05
C HIS A 341 -16.20 25.77 17.78
N MET A 342 -17.06 26.04 16.79
CA MET A 342 -16.65 26.77 15.57
C MET A 342 -16.30 28.23 15.88
N THR A 343 -17.05 28.88 16.77
CA THR A 343 -16.70 30.23 17.23
C THR A 343 -15.37 30.23 17.98
N ALA A 344 -15.09 29.17 18.76
CA ALA A 344 -13.83 28.99 19.46
C ALA A 344 -12.65 28.69 18.55
N LEU A 345 -12.87 27.98 17.45
CA LEU A 345 -11.84 27.73 16.45
C LEU A 345 -11.41 29.03 15.76
N HIS A 346 -12.36 29.90 15.42
CA HIS A 346 -12.14 31.10 14.60
C HIS A 346 -12.15 32.43 15.39
N GLY A 347 -12.23 32.39 16.72
CA GLY A 347 -12.20 33.59 17.57
C GLY A 347 -13.42 34.50 17.43
N ARG A 348 -14.60 33.96 17.10
CA ARG A 348 -15.80 34.76 16.83
C ARG A 348 -16.57 35.14 18.10
N PHE A 349 -15.98 36.05 18.88
CA PHE A 349 -16.52 36.53 20.16
C PHE A 349 -18.00 36.93 20.12
N SER A 350 -18.43 37.87 19.27
CA SER A 350 -19.82 38.37 19.30
C SER A 350 -20.83 37.26 18.99
N ARG A 351 -20.45 36.35 18.10
CA ARG A 351 -21.29 35.20 17.71
C ARG A 351 -21.41 34.18 18.83
N SER A 352 -20.33 33.97 19.57
CA SER A 352 -20.35 33.10 20.74
C SER A 352 -21.33 33.63 21.79
N GLN A 353 -21.40 34.95 22.00
CA GLN A 353 -22.35 35.57 22.92
C GLN A 353 -23.78 35.31 22.49
N THR A 354 -24.11 35.52 21.20
CA THR A 354 -25.45 35.22 20.66
C THR A 354 -25.81 33.75 20.82
N ILE A 355 -24.87 32.83 20.52
CA ILE A 355 -25.08 31.38 20.67
C ILE A 355 -25.31 31.01 22.14
N ILE A 356 -24.52 31.53 23.08
CA ILE A 356 -24.65 31.29 24.52
C ILE A 356 -25.98 31.83 25.05
N GLN A 357 -26.35 33.06 24.68
CA GLN A 357 -27.62 33.68 25.05
C GLN A 357 -28.84 32.90 24.52
N SER A 358 -28.66 32.21 23.40
CA SER A 358 -29.70 31.37 22.77
C SER A 358 -29.76 29.95 23.34
N GLY A 359 -29.11 29.68 24.49
CA GLY A 359 -29.21 28.40 25.20
C GLY A 359 -28.18 27.35 24.79
N ALA A 360 -27.01 27.75 24.27
CA ALA A 360 -25.95 26.80 23.99
C ALA A 360 -25.29 26.26 25.26
N VAL A 361 -25.05 24.95 25.27
CA VAL A 361 -24.35 24.27 26.36
C VAL A 361 -22.84 24.54 26.23
N ILE A 362 -22.31 25.32 27.18
CA ILE A 362 -20.95 25.84 27.17
C ILE A 362 -19.91 24.72 27.24
N ASP A 363 -20.07 23.77 28.15
CA ASP A 363 -19.11 22.68 28.39
C ASP A 363 -19.39 21.41 27.58
N CYS A 364 -19.98 21.58 26.39
CA CYS A 364 -20.12 20.48 25.44
C CYS A 364 -18.73 19.96 25.03
N GLU A 365 -18.57 18.65 25.03
CA GLU A 365 -17.35 18.01 24.56
C GLU A 365 -17.48 17.59 23.09
N ASP A 366 -16.40 17.80 22.34
CA ASP A 366 -16.17 17.17 21.04
C ASP A 366 -15.74 15.69 21.21
N LYS A 367 -15.48 14.98 20.09
CA LYS A 367 -15.05 13.58 20.14
C LYS A 367 -13.74 13.34 20.89
N ASN A 368 -12.88 14.36 20.99
CA ASN A 368 -11.60 14.28 21.67
C ASN A 368 -11.70 14.71 23.14
N GLY A 369 -12.92 14.95 23.65
CA GLY A 369 -13.17 15.44 25.00
C GLY A 369 -12.95 16.96 25.15
N ASN A 370 -12.59 17.68 24.09
CA ASN A 370 -12.30 19.11 24.20
C ASN A 370 -13.60 19.92 24.27
N THR A 371 -13.65 20.89 25.18
CA THR A 371 -14.71 21.90 25.24
C THR A 371 -14.37 23.11 24.34
N PRO A 372 -15.31 24.02 24.06
CA PRO A 372 -15.02 25.28 23.37
C PRO A 372 -13.91 26.09 24.07
N LEU A 373 -13.79 26.00 25.40
CA LEU A 373 -12.73 26.66 26.15
C LEU A 373 -11.34 26.08 25.82
N HIS A 374 -11.22 24.76 25.68
CA HIS A 374 -9.97 24.10 25.25
C HIS A 374 -9.53 24.58 23.87
N ILE A 375 -10.49 24.67 22.93
CA ILE A 375 -10.20 25.15 21.57
C ILE A 375 -9.80 26.63 21.61
N ALA A 376 -10.55 27.47 22.34
CA ALA A 376 -10.22 28.89 22.47
C ALA A 376 -8.81 29.11 23.04
N ALA A 377 -8.42 28.30 24.03
CA ALA A 377 -7.08 28.32 24.64
C ALA A 377 -5.98 27.87 23.67
N ARG A 378 -6.23 26.81 22.88
CA ARG A 378 -5.29 26.32 21.86
C ARG A 378 -5.06 27.32 20.72
N TYR A 379 -6.05 28.13 20.37
CA TYR A 379 -5.95 29.12 19.27
C TYR A 379 -5.74 30.56 19.74
N GLY A 380 -5.63 30.80 21.04
CA GLY A 380 -5.24 32.11 21.58
C GLY A 380 -6.33 33.17 21.62
N HIS A 381 -7.61 32.78 21.68
CA HIS A 381 -8.73 33.74 21.63
C HIS A 381 -9.09 34.29 23.01
N GLU A 382 -8.28 35.22 23.52
CA GLU A 382 -8.40 35.78 24.89
C GLU A 382 -9.80 36.32 25.22
N LEU A 383 -10.38 37.17 24.35
CA LEU A 383 -11.71 37.76 24.58
C LEU A 383 -12.80 36.69 24.69
N LEU A 384 -12.67 35.63 23.90
CA LEU A 384 -13.60 34.52 23.90
C LEU A 384 -13.45 33.68 25.17
N ILE A 385 -12.22 33.40 25.61
CA ILE A 385 -11.94 32.73 26.89
C ILE A 385 -12.61 33.49 28.03
N ASN A 386 -12.45 34.82 28.07
CA ASN A 386 -13.09 35.64 29.09
C ASN A 386 -14.63 35.52 29.05
N THR A 387 -15.23 35.48 27.86
CA THR A 387 -16.69 35.29 27.71
C THR A 387 -17.15 33.93 28.19
N LEU A 388 -16.41 32.88 27.84
CA LEU A 388 -16.75 31.51 28.24
C LEU A 388 -16.67 31.39 29.77
N ILE A 389 -15.59 31.90 30.38
CA ILE A 389 -15.41 31.90 31.85
C ILE A 389 -16.51 32.70 32.54
N THR A 390 -16.81 33.93 32.08
CA THR A 390 -17.88 34.76 32.69
C THR A 390 -19.26 34.18 32.51
N SER A 391 -19.46 33.37 31.46
CA SER A 391 -20.71 32.64 31.20
C SER A 391 -20.79 31.31 31.96
N GLY A 392 -19.78 30.96 32.75
CA GLY A 392 -19.78 29.77 33.61
C GLY A 392 -19.10 28.53 33.04
N ALA A 393 -18.17 28.67 32.08
CA ALA A 393 -17.36 27.55 31.58
C ALA A 393 -16.46 26.95 32.68
N ASP A 394 -16.40 25.64 32.76
CA ASP A 394 -15.52 24.93 33.69
C ASP A 394 -14.07 24.93 33.20
N THR A 395 -13.20 25.66 33.91
CA THR A 395 -11.76 25.75 33.62
C THR A 395 -10.98 24.50 34.05
N ALA A 396 -11.55 23.68 34.93
CA ALA A 396 -10.95 22.44 35.43
C ALA A 396 -11.42 21.20 34.66
N LYS A 397 -12.20 21.39 33.59
CA LYS A 397 -12.63 20.29 32.76
C LYS A 397 -11.46 19.70 31.98
N ARG A 398 -11.40 18.37 31.93
CA ARG A 398 -10.35 17.61 31.25
C ARG A 398 -10.71 17.37 29.80
N GLY A 399 -9.82 17.74 28.88
CA GLY A 399 -9.94 17.50 27.45
C GLY A 399 -9.16 16.29 26.99
N ILE A 400 -8.57 16.41 25.80
CA ILE A 400 -7.72 15.36 25.22
C ILE A 400 -6.55 15.03 26.16
N HIS A 401 -6.30 13.73 26.42
CA HIS A 401 -5.25 13.25 27.34
C HIS A 401 -5.32 13.83 28.76
N GLY A 402 -6.50 14.24 29.21
CA GLY A 402 -6.65 14.87 30.52
C GLY A 402 -6.10 16.29 30.59
N MET A 403 -5.69 16.87 29.44
CA MET A 403 -5.15 18.23 29.39
C MET A 403 -6.25 19.24 29.69
N PHE A 404 -5.90 20.22 30.52
CA PHE A 404 -6.77 21.36 30.81
C PHE A 404 -6.58 22.45 29.75
N PRO A 405 -7.51 23.42 29.62
CA PRO A 405 -7.34 24.55 28.69
C PRO A 405 -6.01 25.30 28.90
N LEU A 406 -5.55 25.41 30.15
CA LEU A 406 -4.27 26.03 30.48
C LEU A 406 -3.06 25.30 29.87
N HIS A 407 -3.08 23.96 29.83
CA HIS A 407 -2.01 23.18 29.20
C HIS A 407 -1.92 23.49 27.71
N LEU A 408 -3.08 23.58 27.03
CA LEU A 408 -3.13 23.89 25.60
C LEU A 408 -2.70 25.33 25.29
N ALA A 409 -3.06 26.30 26.13
CA ALA A 409 -2.59 27.68 25.99
C ALA A 409 -1.08 27.78 26.18
N ALA A 410 -0.53 27.08 27.17
CA ALA A 410 0.90 27.05 27.46
C ALA A 410 1.70 26.36 26.34
N LEU A 411 1.19 25.24 25.82
CA LEU A 411 1.77 24.52 24.67
C LEU A 411 1.76 25.36 23.39
N SER A 412 0.72 26.15 23.18
CA SER A 412 0.53 26.95 21.95
C SER A 412 1.10 28.36 22.04
N GLY A 413 1.60 28.78 23.22
CA GLY A 413 2.34 30.03 23.40
C GLY A 413 1.50 31.27 23.71
N PHE A 414 0.24 31.11 24.12
CA PHE A 414 -0.65 32.24 24.38
C PHE A 414 -0.61 32.67 25.85
N SER A 415 0.39 33.47 26.21
CA SER A 415 0.64 33.89 27.60
C SER A 415 -0.50 34.72 28.22
N ASP A 416 -1.19 35.55 27.43
CA ASP A 416 -2.37 36.29 27.89
C ASP A 416 -3.55 35.35 28.21
N CYS A 417 -3.74 34.31 27.40
CA CYS A 417 -4.73 33.27 27.66
C CYS A 417 -4.37 32.49 28.94
N CYS A 418 -3.09 32.14 29.13
CA CYS A 418 -2.60 31.54 30.37
C CYS A 418 -2.91 32.43 31.58
N ARG A 419 -2.67 33.75 31.49
CA ARG A 419 -2.95 34.70 32.57
C ARG A 419 -4.42 34.74 32.95
N LYS A 420 -5.33 34.74 31.96
CA LYS A 420 -6.77 34.70 32.21
C LYS A 420 -7.21 33.39 32.85
N LEU A 421 -6.70 32.26 32.36
CA LEU A 421 -7.02 30.94 32.92
C LEU A 421 -6.49 30.79 34.35
N LEU A 422 -5.28 31.26 34.65
CA LEU A 422 -4.71 31.26 36.01
C LEU A 422 -5.52 32.10 37.00
N SER A 423 -6.10 33.22 36.54
CA SER A 423 -6.95 34.07 37.39
C SER A 423 -8.24 33.39 37.87
N SER A 424 -8.60 32.22 37.31
CA SER A 424 -9.76 31.43 37.72
C SER A 424 -9.55 30.57 38.98
N GLY A 425 -8.36 30.60 39.59
CA GLY A 425 -8.06 29.87 40.85
C GLY A 425 -7.61 28.42 40.64
N PHE A 426 -7.09 28.08 39.45
CA PHE A 426 -6.57 26.77 39.10
C PHE A 426 -5.22 26.49 39.80
N ASP A 427 -5.05 25.28 40.35
CA ASP A 427 -3.76 24.84 40.89
C ASP A 427 -2.79 24.54 39.74
N ILE A 428 -1.72 25.34 39.64
CA ILE A 428 -0.79 25.37 38.50
C ILE A 428 -0.07 24.04 38.26
N ASP A 429 0.19 23.27 39.32
CA ASP A 429 0.91 21.99 39.23
C ASP A 429 -0.02 20.79 39.03
N THR A 430 -1.31 21.03 38.76
CA THR A 430 -2.26 19.94 38.46
C THR A 430 -1.82 19.21 37.19
N PRO A 431 -1.54 17.90 37.26
CA PRO A 431 -1.07 17.15 36.12
C PRO A 431 -2.20 16.65 35.20
N ASP A 432 -1.86 16.45 33.93
CA ASP A 432 -2.69 15.72 32.95
C ASP A 432 -2.68 14.19 33.21
N ASP A 433 -3.26 13.40 32.29
CA ASP A 433 -3.34 11.95 32.45
C ASP A 433 -1.96 11.25 32.39
N PHE A 434 -0.91 11.92 31.91
CA PHE A 434 0.46 11.41 31.88
C PHE A 434 1.33 11.95 33.01
N GLY A 435 0.77 12.72 33.95
CA GLY A 435 1.54 13.31 35.04
C GLY A 435 2.21 14.65 34.67
N ARG A 436 1.95 15.18 33.47
CA ARG A 436 2.61 16.39 32.95
C ARG A 436 1.88 17.63 33.44
N THR A 437 2.62 18.62 33.90
CA THR A 437 2.08 19.93 34.32
C THR A 437 2.04 20.91 33.14
N CYS A 438 1.43 22.09 33.31
CA CYS A 438 1.43 23.12 32.29
C CYS A 438 2.83 23.67 31.99
N LEU A 439 3.77 23.53 32.95
CA LEU A 439 5.17 23.87 32.74
C LEU A 439 5.86 22.91 31.77
N HIS A 440 5.53 21.61 31.82
CA HIS A 440 5.97 20.65 30.79
C HIS A 440 5.46 21.07 29.42
N ALA A 441 4.20 21.53 29.33
CA ALA A 441 3.59 21.95 28.08
C ALA A 441 4.27 23.20 27.51
N ALA A 442 4.58 24.19 28.35
CA ALA A 442 5.33 25.38 27.93
C ALA A 442 6.76 25.05 27.48
N ALA A 443 7.43 24.11 28.17
CA ALA A 443 8.78 23.65 27.83
C ALA A 443 8.82 22.87 26.51
N ALA A 444 7.84 21.98 26.29
CA ALA A 444 7.67 21.24 25.04
C ALA A 444 7.35 22.15 23.86
N GLY A 445 6.44 23.12 24.04
CA GLY A 445 6.05 24.08 23.00
C GLY A 445 7.08 25.18 22.73
N GLY A 446 8.13 25.30 23.55
CA GLY A 446 9.20 26.29 23.37
C GLY A 446 8.80 27.73 23.71
N ASN A 447 7.72 27.90 24.47
CA ASN A 447 7.10 29.21 24.71
C ASN A 447 7.66 29.88 25.96
N LEU A 448 8.77 30.61 25.80
CA LEU A 448 9.48 31.26 26.91
C LEU A 448 8.59 32.19 27.75
N GLU A 449 7.72 32.99 27.12
CA GLU A 449 6.83 33.90 27.84
C GLU A 449 5.81 33.17 28.71
N CYS A 450 5.26 32.05 28.22
CA CYS A 450 4.38 31.19 29.01
C CYS A 450 5.16 30.52 30.14
N LEU A 451 6.35 30.00 29.85
CA LEU A 451 7.21 29.35 30.84
C LEU A 451 7.60 30.31 31.97
N ASN A 452 8.05 31.52 31.64
CA ASN A 452 8.38 32.56 32.61
C ASN A 452 7.16 33.00 33.41
N LEU A 453 5.99 33.13 32.79
CA LEU A 453 4.75 33.43 33.50
C LEU A 453 4.46 32.34 34.55
N LEU A 454 4.53 31.07 34.16
CA LEU A 454 4.25 29.93 35.03
C LEU A 454 5.26 29.82 36.18
N LEU A 455 6.55 29.98 35.91
CA LEU A 455 7.61 30.00 36.93
C LEU A 455 7.41 31.15 37.92
N ASN A 456 7.11 32.37 37.43
CA ASN A 456 6.86 33.53 38.28
C ASN A 456 5.59 33.38 39.15
N THR A 457 4.61 32.61 38.69
CA THR A 457 3.42 32.26 39.48
C THR A 457 3.65 31.12 40.48
N GLY A 458 4.84 30.50 40.48
CA GLY A 458 5.24 29.48 41.45
C GLY A 458 5.10 28.04 40.97
N ALA A 459 5.08 27.78 39.66
CA ALA A 459 5.10 26.40 39.13
C ALA A 459 6.38 25.65 39.53
N ASP A 460 6.24 24.39 39.96
CA ASP A 460 7.37 23.56 40.36
C ASP A 460 8.04 22.90 39.15
N PHE A 461 9.27 23.33 38.86
CA PHE A 461 10.09 22.80 37.77
C PHE A 461 10.71 21.42 38.06
N ASN A 462 10.61 20.91 39.29
CA ASN A 462 11.09 19.57 39.66
C ASN A 462 9.99 18.49 39.58
N LYS A 463 8.75 18.86 39.23
CA LYS A 463 7.69 17.88 39.01
C LYS A 463 8.05 16.97 37.85
N LYS A 464 7.91 15.67 38.09
CA LYS A 464 8.15 14.64 37.09
C LYS A 464 6.83 14.07 36.60
N ASP A 465 6.77 13.76 35.32
CA ASP A 465 5.67 13.02 34.72
C ASP A 465 5.68 11.55 35.17
N LYS A 466 4.73 10.75 34.67
CA LYS A 466 4.66 9.31 34.96
C LYS A 466 5.86 8.51 34.46
N PHE A 467 6.65 9.06 33.54
CA PHE A 467 7.87 8.44 33.01
C PHE A 467 9.12 8.99 33.71
N GLY A 468 8.99 9.78 34.78
CA GLY A 468 10.11 10.35 35.51
C GLY A 468 10.76 11.56 34.83
N ARG A 469 10.20 12.07 33.73
CA ARG A 469 10.73 13.20 32.96
C ARG A 469 10.31 14.51 33.61
N SER A 470 11.26 15.43 33.75
CA SER A 470 11.02 16.82 34.18
C SER A 470 10.76 17.74 32.98
N PRO A 471 10.28 18.98 33.17
CA PRO A 471 10.13 19.95 32.08
C PRO A 471 11.43 20.19 31.28
N LEU A 472 12.59 20.03 31.93
CA LEU A 472 13.90 20.15 31.29
C LEU A 472 14.13 19.07 30.22
N HIS A 473 13.64 17.85 30.44
CA HIS A 473 13.72 16.76 29.44
C HIS A 473 12.94 17.13 28.18
N TYR A 474 11.74 17.69 28.32
CA TYR A 474 10.92 18.14 27.19
C TYR A 474 11.56 19.32 26.44
N ALA A 475 12.12 20.29 27.16
CA ALA A 475 12.85 21.40 26.53
C ALA A 475 14.07 20.90 25.73
N ALA A 476 14.80 19.90 26.26
CA ALA A 476 15.93 19.29 25.58
C ALA A 476 15.50 18.45 24.36
N ALA A 477 14.44 17.65 24.49
CA ALA A 477 13.93 16.79 23.42
C ALA A 477 13.44 17.58 22.20
N ASN A 478 12.83 18.74 22.42
CA ASN A 478 12.31 19.62 21.35
C ASN A 478 13.29 20.75 20.97
N CYS A 479 14.53 20.72 21.46
CA CYS A 479 15.58 21.70 21.13
C CYS A 479 15.23 23.17 21.47
N ASN A 480 14.43 23.37 22.51
CA ASN A 480 13.95 24.68 22.93
C ASN A 480 14.97 25.39 23.84
N TYR A 481 16.08 25.85 23.26
CA TYR A 481 17.21 26.46 23.99
C TYR A 481 16.80 27.54 25.00
N GLN A 482 15.86 28.42 24.65
CA GLN A 482 15.42 29.50 25.54
C GLN A 482 14.69 28.99 26.78
N CYS A 483 13.81 27.99 26.62
CA CYS A 483 13.12 27.36 27.74
C CYS A 483 14.09 26.55 28.60
N LEU A 484 15.02 25.83 27.95
CA LEU A 484 16.08 25.09 28.63
C LEU A 484 16.96 26.03 29.48
N PHE A 485 17.39 27.15 28.91
CA PHE A 485 18.16 28.19 29.60
C PHE A 485 17.41 28.71 30.84
N ALA A 486 16.12 29.02 30.70
CA ALA A 486 15.30 29.51 31.80
C ALA A 486 15.11 28.47 32.91
N LEU A 487 14.91 27.19 32.56
CA LEU A 487 14.74 26.09 33.53
C LEU A 487 16.03 25.81 34.29
N VAL A 488 17.18 25.70 33.61
CA VAL A 488 18.49 25.51 34.25
C VAL A 488 18.83 26.73 35.12
N GLY A 489 18.59 27.95 34.63
CA GLY A 489 18.77 29.18 35.39
C GLY A 489 17.87 29.29 36.63
N SER A 490 16.72 28.59 36.63
CA SER A 490 15.83 28.47 37.79
C SER A 490 16.26 27.39 38.79
N GLY A 491 17.28 26.60 38.46
CA GLY A 491 17.85 25.56 39.33
C GLY A 491 17.43 24.13 38.97
N ALA A 492 16.88 23.88 37.78
CA ALA A 492 16.57 22.51 37.34
C ALA A 492 17.85 21.67 37.18
N SER A 493 17.83 20.44 37.69
CA SER A 493 18.99 19.53 37.64
C SER A 493 19.19 18.98 36.23
N VAL A 494 20.38 19.22 35.66
CA VAL A 494 20.77 18.80 34.30
C VAL A 494 21.06 17.30 34.18
N ASN A 495 21.23 16.61 35.31
CA ASN A 495 21.55 15.18 35.38
C ASN A 495 20.40 14.36 35.97
N ASP A 496 19.19 14.94 36.05
CA ASP A 496 18.01 14.19 36.48
C ASP A 496 17.73 13.03 35.54
N LEU A 497 17.42 11.87 36.12
CA LEU A 497 17.10 10.65 35.39
C LEU A 497 15.59 10.46 35.28
N ASP A 498 15.16 10.05 34.10
CA ASP A 498 13.83 9.50 33.85
C ASP A 498 13.75 8.01 34.26
N GLU A 499 12.61 7.36 34.01
CA GLU A 499 12.44 5.93 34.28
C GLU A 499 13.30 5.03 33.41
N ARG A 500 13.77 5.47 32.23
CA ARG A 500 14.71 4.73 31.38
C ARG A 500 16.16 4.90 31.83
N GLY A 501 16.44 5.84 32.73
CA GLY A 501 17.80 6.24 33.10
C GLY A 501 18.42 7.27 32.15
N CYS A 502 17.61 7.91 31.30
CA CYS A 502 18.03 8.97 30.39
C CYS A 502 18.04 10.32 31.12
N THR A 503 19.05 11.13 30.83
CA THR A 503 19.15 12.53 31.26
C THR A 503 18.65 13.49 30.17
N PRO A 504 18.41 14.78 30.47
CA PRO A 504 18.14 15.78 29.44
C PRO A 504 19.22 15.83 28.35
N LEU A 505 20.48 15.52 28.68
CA LEU A 505 21.58 15.43 27.71
C LEU A 505 21.37 14.30 26.69
N HIS A 506 20.77 13.17 27.09
CA HIS A 506 20.43 12.09 26.15
C HIS A 506 19.40 12.55 25.12
N TYR A 507 18.36 13.27 25.56
CA TYR A 507 17.35 13.86 24.68
C TYR A 507 17.91 14.98 23.79
N ALA A 508 18.80 15.82 24.30
CA ALA A 508 19.50 16.80 23.46
C ALA A 508 20.37 16.08 22.40
N ALA A 509 21.04 15.00 22.78
CA ALA A 509 21.85 14.19 21.88
C ALA A 509 21.05 13.49 20.77
N THR A 510 19.73 13.31 20.90
CA THR A 510 18.88 12.76 19.81
C THR A 510 18.37 13.80 18.84
N SER A 511 18.16 15.03 19.30
CA SER A 511 17.36 16.01 18.57
C SER A 511 18.13 17.28 18.16
N ASP A 512 19.19 17.64 18.88
CA ASP A 512 19.85 18.95 18.76
C ASP A 512 20.88 18.98 17.62
N THR A 513 20.42 19.19 16.39
CA THR A 513 21.30 19.30 15.21
C THR A 513 22.30 20.45 15.30
N ASP A 514 21.91 21.55 15.96
CA ASP A 514 22.74 22.76 16.11
C ASP A 514 23.72 22.66 17.29
N GLY A 515 23.52 21.70 18.18
CA GLY A 515 24.32 21.49 19.39
C GLY A 515 24.18 22.57 20.46
N LYS A 516 23.22 23.51 20.35
CA LYS A 516 23.09 24.65 21.27
C LYS A 516 22.59 24.24 22.66
N CYS A 517 21.56 23.40 22.70
CA CYS A 517 21.01 22.86 23.94
C CYS A 517 22.03 21.93 24.60
N LEU A 518 22.65 21.07 23.80
CA LEU A 518 23.66 20.13 24.26
C LEU A 518 24.91 20.86 24.79
N GLU A 519 25.46 21.84 24.08
CA GLU A 519 26.59 22.66 24.52
C GLU A 519 26.27 23.37 25.84
N TYR A 520 25.07 23.93 25.96
CA TYR A 520 24.66 24.61 27.18
C TYR A 520 24.51 23.67 28.37
N LEU A 521 23.94 22.48 28.16
CA LEU A 521 23.87 21.45 29.21
C LEU A 521 25.28 21.02 29.65
N LEU A 522 26.19 20.75 28.72
CA LEU A 522 27.58 20.38 29.02
C LEU A 522 28.31 21.47 29.83
N ARG A 523 28.14 22.75 29.45
CA ARG A 523 28.69 23.90 30.19
C ARG A 523 28.16 24.06 31.62
N ASN A 524 27.03 23.42 31.94
CA ASN A 524 26.42 23.45 33.27
C ASN A 524 26.54 22.08 33.97
N ASP A 525 27.67 21.38 33.78
CA ASP A 525 28.03 20.12 34.44
C ASP A 525 27.13 18.91 34.10
N ALA A 526 26.53 18.88 32.90
CA ALA A 526 25.86 17.66 32.43
C ALA A 526 26.88 16.56 32.12
N ASN A 527 26.66 15.35 32.65
CA ASN A 527 27.61 14.24 32.51
C ASN A 527 27.27 13.35 31.29
N PRO A 528 28.11 13.35 30.22
CA PRO A 528 27.88 12.52 29.04
C PRO A 528 28.13 11.02 29.25
N GLY A 529 28.74 10.64 30.37
CA GLY A 529 29.05 9.25 30.73
C GLY A 529 27.93 8.50 31.45
N ILE A 530 26.85 9.18 31.83
CA ILE A 530 25.67 8.51 32.41
C ILE A 530 25.09 7.55 31.38
N ARG A 531 24.76 6.33 31.81
CA ARG A 531 24.18 5.28 30.97
C ARG A 531 22.72 5.04 31.36
N ASP A 532 21.88 4.85 30.35
CA ASP A 532 20.52 4.39 30.52
C ASP A 532 20.45 2.91 30.94
N LYS A 533 19.23 2.39 31.15
CA LYS A 533 19.00 0.98 31.50
C LYS A 533 19.46 -0.03 30.43
N GLN A 534 19.70 0.40 29.19
CA GLN A 534 20.22 -0.42 28.10
C GLN A 534 21.76 -0.34 27.99
N GLY A 535 22.39 0.53 28.79
CA GLY A 535 23.83 0.77 28.79
C GLY A 535 24.29 1.87 27.83
N TYR A 536 23.36 2.61 27.21
CA TYR A 536 23.66 3.66 26.24
C TYR A 536 23.85 5.01 26.93
N ASN A 537 24.85 5.76 26.47
CA ASN A 537 25.14 7.12 26.91
C ASN A 537 24.89 8.13 25.77
N ALA A 538 25.12 9.42 26.02
CA ALA A 538 24.88 10.49 25.03
C ALA A 538 25.60 10.30 23.68
N VAL A 539 26.76 9.62 23.66
CA VAL A 539 27.50 9.30 22.43
C VAL A 539 26.74 8.29 21.58
N HIS A 540 26.11 7.27 22.19
CA HIS A 540 25.32 6.27 21.48
C HIS A 540 24.09 6.90 20.81
N TYR A 541 23.39 7.79 21.51
CA TYR A 541 22.26 8.52 20.96
C TYR A 541 22.72 9.47 19.84
N SER A 542 23.78 10.26 20.05
CA SER A 542 24.31 11.15 18.99
C SER A 542 24.76 10.38 17.74
N ALA A 543 25.34 9.19 17.92
CA ALA A 543 25.78 8.32 16.83
C ALA A 543 24.59 7.66 16.08
N ALA A 544 23.56 7.24 16.80
CA ALA A 544 22.36 6.63 16.23
C ALA A 544 21.56 7.60 15.35
N TYR A 545 21.54 8.88 15.70
CA TYR A 545 20.84 9.94 14.93
C TYR A 545 21.76 10.76 14.01
N GLY A 546 23.07 10.52 14.05
CA GLY A 546 24.03 11.13 13.13
C GLY A 546 24.44 12.57 13.42
N HIS A 547 24.27 13.03 14.66
CA HIS A 547 24.57 14.41 15.05
C HIS A 547 26.07 14.65 15.23
N ARG A 548 26.76 14.95 14.12
CA ARG A 548 28.21 15.20 14.09
C ARG A 548 28.66 16.27 15.09
N LEU A 549 27.96 17.41 15.14
CA LEU A 549 28.32 18.52 16.03
C LEU A 549 28.19 18.12 17.51
N CYS A 550 27.13 17.38 17.88
CA CYS A 550 26.96 16.86 19.23
C CYS A 550 28.12 15.96 19.65
N LEU A 551 28.54 15.05 18.76
CA LEU A 551 29.71 14.20 19.01
C LEU A 551 30.99 15.03 19.21
N GLN A 552 31.22 16.06 18.41
CA GLN A 552 32.38 16.95 18.56
C GLN A 552 32.35 17.75 19.88
N LEU A 553 31.17 18.23 20.28
CA LEU A 553 30.98 18.94 21.55
C LEU A 553 31.20 18.03 22.74
N ILE A 554 30.65 16.81 22.73
CA ILE A 554 30.90 15.81 23.78
C ILE A 554 32.39 15.45 23.85
N ALA A 555 33.04 15.25 22.69
CA ALA A 555 34.46 14.94 22.60
C ALA A 555 35.37 16.06 23.15
N SER A 556 34.89 17.31 23.13
CA SER A 556 35.65 18.46 23.63
C SER A 556 35.70 18.54 25.16
N GLU A 557 34.68 18.02 25.84
CA GLU A 557 34.58 17.99 27.30
C GLU A 557 35.19 16.71 27.88
N THR A 558 34.90 15.58 27.24
CA THR A 558 35.32 14.24 27.69
C THR A 558 35.81 13.42 26.50
N PRO A 559 37.03 12.85 26.56
CA PRO A 559 37.53 11.97 25.51
C PRO A 559 36.56 10.82 25.18
N LEU A 560 36.29 10.62 23.89
CA LEU A 560 35.31 9.63 23.42
C LEU A 560 35.73 8.18 23.72
N ASP A 561 37.03 7.89 23.77
CA ASP A 561 37.56 6.58 24.16
C ASP A 561 37.05 6.15 25.54
N VAL A 562 37.12 7.05 26.53
CA VAL A 562 36.62 6.80 27.90
C VAL A 562 35.11 6.57 27.92
N LEU A 563 34.35 7.29 27.08
CA LEU A 563 32.89 7.16 27.00
C LEU A 563 32.43 5.94 26.20
N MET A 564 33.28 5.44 25.29
CA MET A 564 32.98 4.33 24.41
C MET A 564 33.51 3.00 24.93
N GLU A 565 34.41 3.00 25.91
CA GLU A 565 34.87 1.79 26.60
C GLU A 565 33.67 1.00 27.15
N THR A 566 33.47 -0.20 26.59
CA THR A 566 32.49 -1.19 27.05
C THR A 566 33.09 -2.14 28.08
N SER A 567 34.39 -2.01 28.39
CA SER A 567 35.22 -3.04 29.03
C SER A 567 35.59 -2.81 30.51
N GLY A 568 34.99 -1.85 31.22
CA GLY A 568 35.42 -1.63 32.60
C GLY A 568 34.41 -0.93 33.50
N THR A 569 33.56 -1.70 34.19
CA THR A 569 33.30 -1.52 35.65
C THR A 569 32.43 -2.59 36.30
N ASP A 570 31.91 -3.61 35.61
CA ASP A 570 31.11 -4.67 36.26
C ASP A 570 31.67 -6.09 36.07
N MET A 571 32.96 -6.28 36.31
CA MET A 571 33.58 -7.62 36.48
C MET A 571 33.11 -8.35 37.76
N LEU A 572 32.00 -7.93 38.39
CA LEU A 572 31.47 -8.48 39.64
C LEU A 572 29.95 -8.69 39.66
N SER A 573 29.23 -8.52 38.55
CA SER A 573 27.79 -8.89 38.49
C SER A 573 27.57 -10.07 37.54
N ASP A 574 27.17 -11.20 38.12
CA ASP A 574 26.97 -12.50 37.48
C ASP A 574 25.64 -12.56 36.69
N SER A 575 25.20 -11.45 36.09
CA SER A 575 23.93 -11.36 35.37
C SER A 575 24.13 -10.99 33.90
N ASP A 576 23.94 -12.00 33.04
CA ASP A 576 23.72 -11.93 31.60
C ASP A 576 24.52 -10.88 30.81
N ASN A 577 25.71 -11.30 30.36
CA ASN A 577 26.56 -10.67 29.34
C ASN A 577 25.78 -10.30 28.05
N ARG A 578 25.06 -9.16 28.06
CA ARG A 578 24.67 -8.46 26.84
C ARG A 578 25.84 -7.57 26.44
N ALA A 579 26.67 -8.04 25.51
CA ALA A 579 27.69 -7.19 24.88
C ALA A 579 27.02 -5.90 24.37
N THR A 580 27.37 -4.76 24.96
CA THR A 580 26.77 -3.46 24.65
C THR A 580 27.14 -3.04 23.23
N ILE A 581 26.15 -2.59 22.47
CA ILE A 581 26.34 -2.16 21.07
C ILE A 581 27.17 -0.89 21.08
N SER A 582 28.38 -0.93 20.51
CA SER A 582 29.23 0.27 20.41
C SER A 582 28.59 1.34 19.50
N PRO A 583 28.81 2.66 19.76
CA PRO A 583 28.29 3.74 18.92
C PRO A 583 28.67 3.62 17.45
N LEU A 584 29.82 3.01 17.14
CA LEU A 584 30.24 2.71 15.77
C LEU A 584 29.23 1.83 15.03
N HIS A 585 28.65 0.83 15.71
CA HIS A 585 27.63 -0.04 15.11
C HIS A 585 26.36 0.73 14.79
N LEU A 586 25.94 1.64 15.69
CA LEU A 586 24.72 2.44 15.50
C LEU A 586 24.89 3.41 14.33
N ALA A 587 25.99 4.16 14.29
CA ALA A 587 26.30 5.07 13.19
C ALA A 587 26.42 4.32 11.85
N ALA A 588 27.07 3.16 11.83
CA ALA A 588 27.23 2.35 10.64
C ALA A 588 25.92 1.70 10.17
N TYR A 589 25.04 1.28 11.08
CA TYR A 589 23.74 0.69 10.76
C TYR A 589 22.74 1.72 10.21
N HIS A 590 22.73 2.94 10.75
CA HIS A 590 21.85 4.02 10.30
C HIS A 590 22.42 4.85 9.15
N GLY A 591 23.68 4.64 8.76
CA GLY A 591 24.27 5.29 7.57
C GLY A 591 24.83 6.69 7.83
N HIS A 592 25.17 7.00 9.08
CA HIS A 592 25.65 8.33 9.47
C HIS A 592 27.16 8.47 9.30
N HIS A 593 27.63 8.59 8.06
CA HIS A 593 29.08 8.65 7.74
C HIS A 593 29.81 9.81 8.44
N GLN A 594 29.17 10.97 8.55
CA GLN A 594 29.75 12.17 9.19
C GLN A 594 29.97 11.99 10.70
N ALA A 595 29.05 11.29 11.37
CA ALA A 595 29.21 10.92 12.77
C ALA A 595 30.32 9.87 12.91
N LEU A 596 30.36 8.90 11.98
CA LEU A 596 31.37 7.86 11.93
C LEU A 596 32.78 8.42 11.77
N GLU A 597 32.98 9.43 10.92
CA GLU A 597 34.27 10.14 10.76
C GLU A 597 34.79 10.71 12.08
N VAL A 598 33.92 11.26 12.91
CA VAL A 598 34.29 11.81 14.24
C VAL A 598 34.63 10.68 15.21
N LEU A 599 33.82 9.61 15.24
CA LEU A 599 34.05 8.47 16.13
C LEU A 599 35.37 7.76 15.83
N VAL A 600 35.71 7.58 14.55
CA VAL A 600 36.92 6.84 14.13
C VAL A 600 38.21 7.62 14.40
N GLN A 601 38.16 8.96 14.48
CA GLN A 601 39.34 9.78 14.81
C GLN A 601 39.90 9.55 16.22
N SER A 602 39.13 8.93 17.13
CA SER A 602 39.52 8.72 18.53
C SER A 602 40.42 7.49 18.80
N LEU A 603 41.17 7.00 17.80
CA LEU A 603 42.13 5.88 17.91
C LEU A 603 41.52 4.57 18.47
N LEU A 604 40.38 4.15 17.89
CA LEU A 604 39.60 3.00 18.36
C LEU A 604 39.88 1.70 17.57
N ASP A 605 39.50 0.57 18.17
CA ASP A 605 39.32 -0.69 17.44
C ASP A 605 38.08 -0.56 16.52
N LEU A 606 38.28 -0.73 15.21
CA LEU A 606 37.22 -0.66 14.20
C LEU A 606 36.48 -1.98 14.00
N ASP A 607 37.09 -3.08 14.45
CA ASP A 607 36.59 -4.44 14.28
C ASP A 607 35.86 -4.96 15.54
N VAL A 608 35.39 -4.04 16.38
CA VAL A 608 34.55 -4.36 17.54
C VAL A 608 33.35 -5.15 17.07
N ARG A 609 33.00 -6.19 17.82
CA ARG A 609 31.92 -7.11 17.46
C ARG A 609 30.77 -6.98 18.44
N ASN A 610 29.55 -6.91 17.92
CA ASN A 610 28.34 -6.99 18.73
C ASN A 610 28.07 -8.44 19.20
N SER A 611 26.95 -8.66 19.90
CA SER A 611 26.53 -9.98 20.40
C SER A 611 26.43 -11.07 19.33
N SER A 612 26.10 -10.70 18.09
CA SER A 612 26.05 -11.62 16.94
C SER A 612 27.41 -11.81 16.23
N GLY A 613 28.45 -11.11 16.68
CA GLY A 613 29.78 -11.16 16.08
C GLY A 613 29.97 -10.22 14.87
N ARG A 614 28.98 -9.37 14.57
CA ARG A 614 29.01 -8.46 13.42
C ARG A 614 29.81 -7.19 13.76
N THR A 615 30.59 -6.72 12.80
CA THR A 615 31.36 -5.46 12.91
C THR A 615 30.54 -4.28 12.38
N PRO A 616 30.93 -3.02 12.68
CA PRO A 616 30.33 -1.85 12.05
C PRO A 616 30.37 -1.92 10.51
N LEU A 617 31.48 -2.41 9.94
CA LEU A 617 31.62 -2.58 8.49
C LEU A 617 30.62 -3.58 7.92
N ASP A 618 30.37 -4.69 8.63
CA ASP A 618 29.36 -5.68 8.24
C ASP A 618 27.96 -5.07 8.24
N LEU A 619 27.62 -4.28 9.27
CA LEU A 619 26.31 -3.62 9.35
C LEU A 619 26.12 -2.54 8.26
N ALA A 620 27.14 -1.73 7.98
CA ALA A 620 27.10 -0.75 6.90
C ALA A 620 26.96 -1.45 5.53
N ALA A 621 27.69 -2.54 5.31
CA ALA A 621 27.60 -3.34 4.09
C ALA A 621 26.25 -4.06 3.97
N PHE A 622 25.66 -4.52 5.09
CA PHE A 622 24.34 -5.14 5.14
C PHE A 622 23.21 -4.17 4.79
N LYS A 623 23.33 -2.90 5.18
CA LYS A 623 22.33 -1.85 4.88
C LYS A 623 22.59 -1.07 3.60
N GLY A 624 23.78 -1.21 3.01
CA GLY A 624 24.13 -0.57 1.74
C GLY A 624 24.63 0.87 1.87
N HIS A 625 25.16 1.26 3.03
CA HIS A 625 25.65 2.62 3.27
C HIS A 625 27.07 2.79 2.73
N VAL A 626 27.17 3.18 1.46
CA VAL A 626 28.41 3.24 0.68
C VAL A 626 29.46 4.15 1.34
N GLU A 627 29.06 5.34 1.79
CA GLU A 627 29.94 6.32 2.42
C GLU A 627 30.45 5.83 3.78
N CYS A 628 29.62 5.14 4.56
CA CYS A 628 30.07 4.51 5.81
C CYS A 628 31.07 3.39 5.54
N VAL A 629 30.84 2.57 4.51
CA VAL A 629 31.78 1.53 4.08
C VAL A 629 33.11 2.15 3.65
N ASP A 630 33.08 3.22 2.86
CA ASP A 630 34.28 3.93 2.41
C ASP A 630 35.09 4.50 3.59
N VAL A 631 34.43 5.20 4.52
CA VAL A 631 35.08 5.75 5.73
C VAL A 631 35.75 4.64 6.54
N LEU A 632 35.06 3.52 6.78
CA LEU A 632 35.61 2.41 7.57
C LEU A 632 36.79 1.71 6.88
N ILE A 633 36.70 1.47 5.57
CA ILE A 633 37.78 0.83 4.81
C ILE A 633 39.02 1.74 4.75
N ASN A 634 38.84 3.04 4.48
CA ASN A 634 39.94 4.00 4.41
C ASN A 634 40.67 4.16 5.75
N GLN A 635 40.00 3.86 6.86
CA GLN A 635 40.57 3.87 8.20
C GLN A 635 41.12 2.51 8.65
N GLY A 636 41.05 1.48 7.80
CA GLY A 636 41.69 0.18 8.02
C GLY A 636 40.81 -0.90 8.66
N ALA A 637 39.48 -0.78 8.60
CA ALA A 637 38.58 -1.83 9.07
C ALA A 637 38.76 -3.14 8.27
N SER A 638 38.69 -4.29 8.95
CA SER A 638 38.97 -5.59 8.34
C SER A 638 37.75 -6.15 7.60
N ILE A 639 37.92 -6.39 6.30
CA ILE A 639 36.90 -7.01 5.43
C ILE A 639 36.73 -8.53 5.64
N LEU A 640 37.64 -9.16 6.40
CA LEU A 640 37.69 -10.62 6.55
C LEU A 640 37.06 -11.12 7.86
N VAL A 641 36.57 -10.21 8.70
CA VAL A 641 35.94 -10.57 9.97
C VAL A 641 34.64 -11.32 9.70
N LYS A 642 34.52 -12.48 10.33
CA LYS A 642 33.33 -13.33 10.25
C LYS A 642 32.44 -13.14 11.47
N ASP A 643 31.14 -13.08 11.24
CA ASP A 643 30.13 -13.13 12.30
C ASP A 643 30.20 -14.47 13.09
N TYR A 644 29.49 -14.55 14.22
CA TYR A 644 29.48 -15.78 15.02
C TYR A 644 28.49 -16.83 14.52
N ILE A 645 27.39 -16.41 13.89
CA ILE A 645 26.22 -17.24 13.56
C ILE A 645 26.40 -17.96 12.21
N LEU A 646 26.49 -17.20 11.12
CA LEU A 646 26.57 -17.70 9.74
C LEU A 646 28.01 -17.76 9.23
N LYS A 647 28.97 -17.26 10.00
CA LYS A 647 30.36 -17.06 9.59
C LYS A 647 30.49 -16.22 8.33
N ARG A 648 29.58 -15.26 8.11
CA ARG A 648 29.59 -14.35 6.95
C ARG A 648 30.51 -13.16 7.20
N THR A 649 31.03 -12.62 6.11
CA THR A 649 31.85 -11.39 6.09
C THR A 649 31.04 -10.23 5.51
N PRO A 650 31.52 -8.97 5.63
CA PRO A 650 30.86 -7.82 5.01
C PRO A 650 30.60 -7.99 3.50
N ILE A 651 31.47 -8.73 2.79
CA ILE A 651 31.31 -9.07 1.37
C ILE A 651 30.06 -9.93 1.16
N HIS A 652 29.83 -10.92 2.01
CA HIS A 652 28.61 -11.73 1.97
C HIS A 652 27.38 -10.89 2.26
N ALA A 653 27.44 -9.97 3.24
CA ALA A 653 26.33 -9.09 3.58
C ALA A 653 25.94 -8.17 2.41
N ALA A 654 26.92 -7.53 1.75
CA ALA A 654 26.68 -6.71 0.57
C ALA A 654 26.13 -7.53 -0.61
N ALA A 655 26.69 -8.72 -0.87
CA ALA A 655 26.25 -9.58 -1.96
C ALA A 655 24.86 -10.20 -1.73
N THR A 656 24.49 -10.49 -0.48
CA THR A 656 23.17 -11.02 -0.11
C THR A 656 22.08 -9.98 -0.32
N ASN A 657 22.33 -8.72 0.05
CA ASN A 657 21.34 -7.64 -0.05
C ASN A 657 21.41 -6.85 -1.37
N GLY A 658 22.35 -7.17 -2.26
CA GLY A 658 22.41 -6.57 -3.59
C GLY A 658 23.06 -5.18 -3.64
N HIS A 659 23.85 -4.83 -2.62
CA HIS A 659 24.51 -3.53 -2.54
C HIS A 659 25.79 -3.53 -3.40
N SER A 660 25.62 -3.37 -4.71
CA SER A 660 26.68 -3.48 -5.71
C SER A 660 27.81 -2.47 -5.51
N GLU A 661 27.50 -1.22 -5.14
CA GLU A 661 28.53 -0.21 -4.84
C GLU A 661 29.37 -0.57 -3.60
N CYS A 662 28.73 -0.93 -2.49
CA CYS A 662 29.43 -1.41 -1.29
C CYS A 662 30.29 -2.62 -1.61
N LEU A 663 29.76 -3.57 -2.39
CA LEU A 663 30.49 -4.74 -2.83
C LEU A 663 31.72 -4.37 -3.66
N ARG A 664 31.60 -3.42 -4.60
CA ARG A 664 32.72 -2.92 -5.42
C ARG A 664 33.81 -2.26 -4.57
N LEU A 665 33.45 -1.48 -3.55
CA LEU A 665 34.42 -0.88 -2.62
C LEU A 665 35.14 -1.95 -1.79
N LEU A 666 34.39 -2.94 -1.27
CA LEU A 666 34.94 -4.02 -0.47
C LEU A 666 35.90 -4.90 -1.28
N ILE A 667 35.52 -5.33 -2.49
CA ILE A 667 36.37 -6.15 -3.36
C ILE A 667 37.48 -5.34 -4.05
N GLY A 668 37.31 -4.02 -4.18
CA GLY A 668 38.30 -3.11 -4.75
C GLY A 668 39.52 -2.91 -3.85
N ASN A 669 39.32 -2.90 -2.54
CA ASN A 669 40.35 -2.74 -1.52
C ASN A 669 40.86 -4.08 -0.93
N ALA A 670 40.33 -5.21 -1.40
CA ALA A 670 40.75 -6.54 -0.97
C ALA A 670 41.98 -7.06 -1.74
N GLU A 671 42.82 -7.88 -1.11
CA GLU A 671 43.80 -8.67 -1.87
C GLU A 671 43.09 -9.65 -2.82
N PRO A 672 43.49 -9.71 -4.11
CA PRO A 672 42.58 -10.05 -5.21
C PRO A 672 42.17 -11.53 -5.34
N GLN A 673 42.79 -12.48 -4.64
CA GLN A 673 42.52 -13.91 -4.89
C GLN A 673 41.80 -14.67 -3.77
N ASN A 674 41.81 -14.17 -2.52
CA ASN A 674 41.21 -14.91 -1.40
C ASN A 674 39.88 -14.32 -0.89
N ALA A 675 39.56 -13.07 -1.24
CA ALA A 675 38.38 -12.38 -0.69
C ALA A 675 37.09 -12.63 -1.48
N VAL A 676 37.16 -12.86 -2.79
CA VAL A 676 35.97 -13.03 -3.66
C VAL A 676 35.32 -14.42 -3.51
N ASP A 677 36.12 -15.44 -3.20
CA ASP A 677 35.68 -16.84 -3.02
C ASP A 677 35.62 -17.25 -1.54
N ILE A 678 35.54 -16.28 -0.63
CA ILE A 678 35.43 -16.56 0.79
C ILE A 678 34.14 -17.32 1.09
N GLN A 679 34.24 -18.37 1.90
CA GLN A 679 33.10 -19.22 2.22
C GLN A 679 32.52 -18.91 3.59
N ASP A 680 31.19 -18.89 3.67
CA ASP A 680 30.44 -18.83 4.92
C ASP A 680 30.38 -20.19 5.65
N GLY A 681 29.62 -20.26 6.74
CA GLY A 681 29.46 -21.46 7.56
C GLY A 681 28.84 -22.65 6.81
N ASN A 682 28.18 -22.42 5.67
CA ASN A 682 27.58 -23.44 4.80
C ASN A 682 28.43 -23.74 3.56
N GLY A 683 29.60 -23.12 3.42
CA GLY A 683 30.45 -23.24 2.23
C GLY A 683 29.99 -22.36 1.06
N GLN A 684 29.04 -21.44 1.27
CA GLN A 684 28.53 -20.57 0.21
C GLN A 684 29.49 -19.41 -0.04
N THR A 685 29.72 -19.08 -1.31
CA THR A 685 30.47 -17.89 -1.70
C THR A 685 29.55 -16.68 -1.88
N PRO A 686 30.06 -15.43 -1.86
CA PRO A 686 29.28 -14.24 -2.18
C PRO A 686 28.55 -14.35 -3.52
N LEU A 687 29.18 -14.96 -4.53
CA LEU A 687 28.57 -15.21 -5.84
C LEU A 687 27.34 -16.11 -5.76
N MET A 688 27.36 -17.13 -4.90
CA MET A 688 26.19 -18.00 -4.71
C MET A 688 25.03 -17.26 -4.05
N LEU A 689 25.32 -16.36 -3.11
CA LEU A 689 24.29 -15.58 -2.42
C LEU A 689 23.71 -14.49 -3.33
N SER A 690 24.53 -13.83 -4.14
CA SER A 690 24.04 -12.84 -5.11
C SER A 690 23.15 -13.47 -6.18
N VAL A 691 23.48 -14.68 -6.66
CA VAL A 691 22.64 -15.42 -7.61
C VAL A 691 21.37 -15.96 -6.96
N LEU A 692 21.44 -16.40 -5.69
CA LEU A 692 20.26 -16.85 -4.95
C LEU A 692 19.22 -15.73 -4.79
N ASN A 693 19.66 -14.48 -4.61
CA ASN A 693 18.76 -13.34 -4.42
C ASN A 693 18.54 -12.50 -5.70
N GLY A 694 19.09 -12.92 -6.84
CA GLY A 694 18.83 -12.28 -8.14
C GLY A 694 19.55 -10.94 -8.38
N HIS A 695 20.68 -10.71 -7.70
CA HIS A 695 21.40 -9.44 -7.78
C HIS A 695 22.40 -9.41 -8.94
N THR A 696 21.90 -9.18 -10.16
CA THR A 696 22.68 -9.22 -11.42
C THR A 696 23.95 -8.35 -11.38
N ASP A 697 23.87 -7.11 -10.88
CA ASP A 697 25.04 -6.20 -10.80
C ASP A 697 26.13 -6.71 -9.85
N CYS A 698 25.73 -7.35 -8.74
CA CYS A 698 26.67 -7.98 -7.81
C CYS A 698 27.33 -9.19 -8.46
N VAL A 699 26.58 -9.98 -9.24
CA VAL A 699 27.10 -11.11 -10.02
C VAL A 699 28.18 -10.63 -10.99
N TYR A 700 27.88 -9.64 -11.84
CA TYR A 700 28.87 -9.11 -12.78
C TYR A 700 30.10 -8.52 -12.07
N SER A 701 29.90 -7.81 -10.95
CA SER A 701 31.01 -7.23 -10.18
C SER A 701 31.95 -8.30 -9.62
N LEU A 702 31.41 -9.43 -9.14
CA LEU A 702 32.18 -10.56 -8.63
C LEU A 702 32.87 -11.33 -9.77
N LEU A 703 32.17 -11.59 -10.88
CA LEU A 703 32.72 -12.29 -12.05
C LEU A 703 33.86 -11.51 -12.71
N ASN A 704 33.70 -10.19 -12.86
CA ASN A 704 34.75 -9.31 -13.41
C ASN A 704 36.00 -9.26 -12.53
N LYS A 705 35.87 -9.55 -11.23
CA LYS A 705 36.98 -9.67 -10.27
C LYS A 705 37.53 -11.10 -10.15
N GLY A 706 37.04 -12.04 -10.95
CA GLY A 706 37.58 -13.40 -11.04
C GLY A 706 37.01 -14.39 -10.03
N ALA A 707 35.79 -14.18 -9.53
CA ALA A 707 35.11 -15.15 -8.67
C ALA A 707 34.95 -16.52 -9.36
N ASN A 708 35.17 -17.59 -8.62
CA ASN A 708 35.09 -18.95 -9.15
C ASN A 708 33.63 -19.38 -9.34
N VAL A 709 33.19 -19.40 -10.60
CA VAL A 709 31.84 -19.85 -11.03
C VAL A 709 31.51 -21.29 -10.63
N ASP A 710 32.53 -22.13 -10.52
CA ASP A 710 32.44 -23.58 -10.28
C ASP A 710 32.63 -23.94 -8.80
N ALA A 711 32.76 -22.96 -7.90
CA ALA A 711 32.84 -23.19 -6.47
C ALA A 711 31.63 -24.00 -5.97
N LYS A 712 31.84 -24.87 -4.98
CA LYS A 712 30.80 -25.76 -4.44
C LYS A 712 30.60 -25.51 -2.95
N ASP A 713 29.34 -25.47 -2.54
CA ASP A 713 28.96 -25.47 -1.13
C ASP A 713 29.10 -26.86 -0.50
N LYS A 714 28.79 -26.98 0.80
CA LYS A 714 28.85 -28.26 1.53
C LYS A 714 27.94 -29.35 0.94
N TRP A 715 26.92 -28.98 0.17
CA TRP A 715 26.00 -29.92 -0.50
C TRP A 715 26.37 -30.19 -1.96
N GLY A 716 27.52 -29.68 -2.42
CA GLY A 716 28.01 -29.85 -3.79
C GLY A 716 27.34 -28.93 -4.81
N ARG A 717 26.57 -27.92 -4.37
CA ARG A 717 25.84 -27.01 -5.28
C ARG A 717 26.73 -25.85 -5.69
N THR A 718 26.62 -25.46 -6.95
CA THR A 718 27.29 -24.28 -7.53
C THR A 718 26.34 -23.09 -7.58
N ALA A 719 26.85 -21.90 -7.93
CA ALA A 719 26.01 -20.72 -8.17
C ALA A 719 24.90 -21.00 -9.21
N LEU A 720 25.23 -21.78 -10.24
CA LEU A 720 24.27 -22.18 -11.28
C LEU A 720 23.11 -23.04 -10.74
N HIS A 721 23.36 -23.89 -9.74
CA HIS A 721 22.28 -24.64 -9.08
C HIS A 721 21.32 -23.70 -8.32
N ARG A 722 21.82 -22.59 -7.78
CA ARG A 722 20.99 -21.60 -7.08
C ARG A 722 20.14 -20.82 -8.09
N GLY A 723 20.76 -20.34 -9.17
CA GLY A 723 20.05 -19.67 -10.26
C GLY A 723 18.98 -20.55 -10.93
N ALA A 724 19.25 -21.85 -11.05
CA ALA A 724 18.29 -22.83 -11.55
C ALA A 724 17.08 -23.06 -10.63
N VAL A 725 17.22 -22.84 -9.32
CA VAL A 725 16.09 -22.95 -8.38
C VAL A 725 15.29 -21.65 -8.34
N THR A 726 15.96 -20.50 -8.42
CA THR A 726 15.33 -19.19 -8.25
C THR A 726 14.76 -18.60 -9.54
N GLY A 727 15.26 -19.04 -10.70
CA GLY A 727 14.73 -18.63 -12.00
C GLY A 727 15.29 -17.29 -12.51
N HIS A 728 16.38 -16.78 -11.92
CA HIS A 728 16.98 -15.51 -12.35
C HIS A 728 17.80 -15.69 -13.64
N GLU A 729 17.14 -15.56 -14.79
CA GLU A 729 17.69 -15.79 -16.12
C GLU A 729 18.97 -14.99 -16.39
N GLU A 730 18.97 -13.68 -16.14
CA GLU A 730 20.14 -12.82 -16.37
C GLU A 730 21.37 -13.25 -15.55
N CYS A 731 21.16 -13.67 -14.30
CA CYS A 731 22.23 -14.19 -13.45
C CYS A 731 22.78 -15.51 -14.00
N VAL A 732 21.90 -16.38 -14.50
CA VAL A 732 22.29 -17.66 -15.13
C VAL A 732 23.06 -17.41 -16.42
N ASP A 733 22.59 -16.50 -17.27
CA ASP A 733 23.26 -16.12 -18.51
C ASP A 733 24.66 -15.55 -18.24
N ALA A 734 24.79 -14.67 -17.24
CA ALA A 734 26.09 -14.15 -16.83
C ALA A 734 27.04 -15.27 -16.38
N LEU A 735 26.57 -16.24 -15.60
CA LEU A 735 27.37 -17.40 -15.21
C LEU A 735 27.81 -18.25 -16.40
N LEU A 736 26.90 -18.52 -17.35
CA LEU A 736 27.17 -19.33 -18.54
C LEU A 736 28.16 -18.63 -19.49
N GLN A 737 28.02 -17.32 -19.69
CA GLN A 737 28.98 -16.51 -20.46
C GLN A 737 30.39 -16.55 -19.86
N HIS A 738 30.50 -16.63 -18.54
CA HIS A 738 31.77 -16.77 -17.82
C HIS A 738 32.22 -18.24 -17.65
N GLY A 739 31.64 -19.18 -18.40
CA GLY A 739 32.12 -20.57 -18.49
C GLY A 739 31.65 -21.51 -17.38
N ALA A 740 30.55 -21.21 -16.70
CA ALA A 740 29.99 -22.09 -15.67
C ALA A 740 29.55 -23.44 -16.26
N LYS A 741 29.91 -24.55 -15.58
CA LYS A 741 29.55 -25.90 -16.05
C LYS A 741 28.11 -26.27 -15.69
N CYS A 742 27.28 -26.48 -16.72
CA CYS A 742 25.86 -26.83 -16.59
C CYS A 742 25.56 -28.28 -16.16
N LEU A 743 26.56 -29.17 -16.14
CA LEU A 743 26.38 -30.59 -15.83
C LEU A 743 26.94 -31.03 -14.47
N PHE A 744 27.33 -30.10 -13.61
CA PHE A 744 27.74 -30.48 -12.26
C PHE A 744 26.59 -31.09 -11.48
N ARG A 745 26.91 -32.11 -10.67
CA ARG A 745 25.97 -32.81 -9.82
C ARG A 745 26.12 -32.36 -8.38
N ASP A 746 24.99 -32.08 -7.73
CA ASP A 746 24.91 -31.91 -6.29
C ASP A 746 25.09 -33.26 -5.55
N SER A 747 25.07 -33.22 -4.22
CA SER A 747 25.15 -34.42 -3.36
C SER A 747 24.07 -35.48 -3.61
N LYS A 748 22.94 -35.13 -4.25
CA LYS A 748 21.88 -36.05 -4.66
C LYS A 748 21.98 -36.49 -6.12
N GLY A 749 23.06 -36.10 -6.82
CA GLY A 749 23.28 -36.44 -8.22
C GLY A 749 22.55 -35.52 -9.21
N ARG A 750 21.86 -34.47 -8.74
CA ARG A 750 21.03 -33.59 -9.57
C ARG A 750 21.87 -32.50 -10.19
N THR A 751 21.57 -32.18 -11.45
CA THR A 751 22.20 -31.06 -12.16
C THR A 751 21.32 -29.80 -12.09
N PRO A 752 21.84 -28.61 -12.44
CA PRO A 752 21.02 -27.41 -12.60
C PRO A 752 19.80 -27.63 -13.49
N ILE A 753 19.93 -28.41 -14.57
CA ILE A 753 18.82 -28.79 -15.48
C ILE A 753 17.69 -29.51 -14.73
N HIS A 754 18.02 -30.40 -13.77
CA HIS A 754 16.99 -31.06 -12.97
C HIS A 754 16.24 -30.07 -12.09
N LEU A 755 16.96 -29.11 -11.50
CA LEU A 755 16.36 -28.13 -10.59
C LEU A 755 15.51 -27.11 -11.35
N SER A 756 15.96 -26.62 -12.51
CA SER A 756 15.17 -25.70 -13.33
C SER A 756 13.91 -26.36 -13.86
N ALA A 757 13.98 -27.63 -14.27
CA ALA A 757 12.83 -28.42 -14.68
C ALA A 757 11.87 -28.71 -13.51
N ALA A 758 12.39 -28.98 -12.31
CA ALA A 758 11.59 -29.22 -11.11
C ALA A 758 10.89 -27.94 -10.58
N CYS A 759 11.46 -26.76 -10.85
CA CYS A 759 10.93 -25.47 -10.41
C CYS A 759 10.13 -24.72 -11.49
N GLY A 760 10.11 -25.22 -12.73
CA GLY A 760 9.30 -24.65 -13.82
C GLY A 760 9.92 -23.43 -14.52
N HIS A 761 11.23 -23.23 -14.40
CA HIS A 761 11.92 -22.05 -14.95
C HIS A 761 12.34 -22.30 -16.40
N ILE A 762 11.43 -22.02 -17.34
CA ILE A 762 11.63 -22.31 -18.77
C ILE A 762 12.81 -21.57 -19.40
N GLY A 763 12.99 -20.27 -19.18
CA GLY A 763 14.08 -19.53 -19.80
C GLY A 763 15.45 -19.99 -19.30
N VAL A 764 15.58 -20.24 -17.99
CA VAL A 764 16.79 -20.85 -17.40
C VAL A 764 17.03 -22.26 -17.96
N LEU A 765 15.99 -23.07 -18.07
CA LEU A 765 16.09 -24.42 -18.64
C LEU A 765 16.56 -24.36 -20.10
N GLY A 766 16.00 -23.47 -20.91
CA GLY A 766 16.40 -23.24 -22.30
C GLY A 766 17.86 -22.81 -22.43
N ALA A 767 18.30 -21.83 -21.63
CA ALA A 767 19.69 -21.38 -21.61
C ALA A 767 20.67 -22.51 -21.23
N LEU A 768 20.32 -23.33 -20.23
CA LEU A 768 21.11 -24.48 -19.82
C LEU A 768 21.18 -25.57 -20.90
N LEU A 769 20.07 -25.87 -21.58
CA LEU A 769 20.02 -26.85 -22.68
C LEU A 769 20.84 -26.38 -23.89
N GLN A 770 20.73 -25.10 -24.25
CA GLN A 770 21.54 -24.51 -25.31
C GLN A 770 23.03 -24.54 -24.99
N SER A 771 23.40 -24.27 -23.73
CA SER A 771 24.78 -24.39 -23.25
C SER A 771 25.26 -25.85 -23.24
N ALA A 772 24.42 -26.82 -22.89
CA ALA A 772 24.79 -28.24 -22.95
C ALA A 772 25.02 -28.71 -24.39
N ALA A 773 24.19 -28.26 -25.34
CA ALA A 773 24.31 -28.56 -26.76
C ALA A 773 25.60 -28.00 -27.38
N SER A 774 26.06 -26.82 -26.95
CA SER A 774 27.30 -26.23 -27.48
C SER A 774 28.58 -26.96 -27.05
N VAL A 775 28.50 -27.80 -26.01
CA VAL A 775 29.61 -28.59 -25.47
C VAL A 775 29.50 -30.08 -25.85
N ASP A 776 28.58 -30.43 -26.78
CA ASP A 776 28.29 -31.82 -27.20
C ASP A 776 28.04 -32.77 -26.02
N ALA A 777 27.48 -32.26 -24.92
CA ALA A 777 27.33 -32.99 -23.68
C ALA A 777 25.89 -33.50 -23.50
N ASN A 778 25.72 -34.77 -23.10
CA ASN A 778 24.39 -35.38 -22.94
C ASN A 778 23.61 -34.73 -21.77
N PRO A 779 22.50 -34.00 -22.01
CA PRO A 779 21.73 -33.33 -20.96
C PRO A 779 20.78 -34.28 -20.20
N ALA A 780 20.48 -35.48 -20.73
CA ALA A 780 19.61 -36.47 -20.12
C ALA A 780 20.32 -37.30 -19.04
N LEU A 781 21.05 -36.62 -18.16
CA LEU A 781 21.62 -37.26 -16.99
C LEU A 781 20.52 -37.66 -16.01
N VAL A 782 20.75 -38.76 -15.28
CA VAL A 782 19.90 -39.20 -14.17
C VAL A 782 20.48 -38.79 -12.84
N ASP A 783 19.62 -38.46 -11.88
CA ASP A 783 20.00 -38.28 -10.48
C ASP A 783 20.36 -39.63 -9.80
N ASN A 784 20.67 -39.61 -8.50
CA ASN A 784 21.02 -40.83 -7.77
C ASN A 784 19.87 -41.86 -7.67
N HIS A 785 18.63 -41.48 -7.98
CA HIS A 785 17.46 -42.36 -7.99
C HIS A 785 17.03 -42.77 -9.41
N GLY A 786 17.80 -42.39 -10.44
CA GLY A 786 17.49 -42.72 -11.82
C GLY A 786 16.49 -41.78 -12.50
N TYR A 787 16.09 -40.68 -11.85
CA TYR A 787 15.14 -39.71 -12.44
C TYR A 787 15.86 -38.69 -13.32
N THR A 788 15.32 -38.45 -14.51
CA THR A 788 15.77 -37.39 -15.42
C THR A 788 15.05 -36.07 -15.14
N ALA A 789 15.52 -34.96 -15.72
CA ALA A 789 14.83 -33.67 -15.63
C ALA A 789 13.35 -33.72 -16.08
N LEU A 790 13.04 -34.54 -17.11
CA LEU A 790 11.67 -34.75 -17.57
C LEU A 790 10.77 -35.35 -16.48
N HIS A 791 11.28 -36.29 -15.68
CA HIS A 791 10.51 -36.86 -14.57
C HIS A 791 10.14 -35.79 -13.53
N TRP A 792 11.07 -34.89 -13.21
CA TRP A 792 10.81 -33.81 -12.25
C TRP A 792 9.86 -32.74 -12.78
N ALA A 793 9.95 -32.38 -14.07
CA ALA A 793 8.98 -31.47 -14.70
C ALA A 793 7.57 -32.08 -14.73
N CYS A 794 7.46 -33.36 -15.06
CA CYS A 794 6.20 -34.09 -15.06
C CYS A 794 5.62 -34.26 -13.66
N TYR A 795 6.45 -34.55 -12.66
CA TYR A 795 6.02 -34.68 -11.27
C TYR A 795 5.43 -33.38 -10.71
N ASN A 796 6.01 -32.22 -11.04
CA ASN A 796 5.54 -30.91 -10.55
C ASN A 796 4.55 -30.21 -11.50
N GLY A 797 4.24 -30.79 -12.65
CA GLY A 797 3.23 -30.25 -13.58
C GLY A 797 3.68 -29.04 -14.39
N HIS A 798 4.98 -28.90 -14.66
CA HIS A 798 5.50 -27.76 -15.42
C HIS A 798 5.43 -28.03 -16.92
N GLU A 799 4.24 -27.84 -17.50
CA GLU A 799 3.91 -28.15 -18.89
C GLU A 799 4.90 -27.55 -19.90
N THR A 800 5.21 -26.27 -19.79
CA THR A 800 6.12 -25.58 -20.71
C THR A 800 7.55 -26.13 -20.66
N CYS A 801 8.01 -26.59 -19.48
CA CYS A 801 9.28 -27.29 -19.35
C CYS A 801 9.22 -28.70 -19.94
N VAL A 802 8.07 -29.39 -19.83
CA VAL A 802 7.86 -30.71 -20.46
C VAL A 802 7.91 -30.58 -21.98
N GLU A 803 7.22 -29.61 -22.55
CA GLU A 803 7.24 -29.29 -23.98
C GLU A 803 8.68 -29.08 -24.48
N LEU A 804 9.42 -28.14 -23.85
CA LEU A 804 10.80 -27.81 -24.23
C LEU A 804 11.76 -29.01 -24.12
N LEU A 805 11.57 -29.87 -23.11
CA LEU A 805 12.39 -31.07 -22.94
C LEU A 805 12.07 -32.11 -24.03
N LEU A 806 10.80 -32.27 -24.40
CA LEU A 806 10.36 -33.24 -25.41
C LEU A 806 10.77 -32.85 -26.83
N GLU A 807 11.00 -31.57 -27.12
CA GLU A 807 11.60 -31.12 -28.39
C GLU A 807 12.99 -31.73 -28.64
N GLN A 808 13.71 -32.11 -27.57
CA GLN A 808 15.03 -32.71 -27.67
C GLN A 808 14.93 -34.25 -27.79
N GLU A 809 15.47 -34.82 -28.86
CA GLU A 809 15.43 -36.28 -29.13
C GLU A 809 15.99 -37.14 -27.98
N VAL A 810 16.90 -36.58 -27.18
CA VAL A 810 17.55 -37.27 -26.07
C VAL A 810 16.57 -37.62 -24.96
N PHE A 811 15.59 -36.75 -24.66
CA PHE A 811 14.60 -36.99 -23.60
C PHE A 811 13.42 -37.86 -24.06
N GLN A 812 13.31 -38.13 -25.36
CA GLN A 812 12.31 -39.06 -25.91
C GLN A 812 12.71 -40.53 -25.69
N LYS A 813 13.99 -40.80 -25.40
CA LYS A 813 14.46 -42.15 -25.06
C LYS A 813 14.20 -42.43 -23.58
N MET A 814 13.47 -43.52 -23.33
CA MET A 814 13.15 -44.02 -21.98
C MET A 814 14.39 -44.62 -21.30
N GLU A 815 15.36 -43.79 -20.94
CA GLU A 815 16.55 -44.18 -20.21
C GLU A 815 16.46 -43.74 -18.74
N GLY A 816 16.76 -44.64 -17.80
CA GLY A 816 16.81 -44.34 -16.36
C GLY A 816 15.91 -45.24 -15.52
N ASN A 817 14.99 -44.63 -14.79
CA ASN A 817 14.10 -45.30 -13.84
C ASN A 817 12.96 -46.08 -14.55
N ALA A 818 12.58 -47.23 -13.98
CA ALA A 818 11.42 -47.99 -14.44
C ALA A 818 10.09 -47.24 -14.20
N PHE A 819 10.03 -46.34 -13.23
CA PHE A 819 8.88 -45.47 -13.00
C PHE A 819 8.91 -44.31 -14.01
N SER A 820 8.15 -44.45 -15.10
CA SER A 820 8.23 -43.55 -16.25
C SER A 820 7.74 -42.12 -15.94
N PRO A 821 8.10 -41.11 -16.76
CA PRO A 821 7.63 -39.73 -16.60
C PRO A 821 6.10 -39.61 -16.57
N LEU A 822 5.39 -40.47 -17.30
CA LEU A 822 3.92 -40.50 -17.28
C LEU A 822 3.38 -40.98 -15.92
N HIS A 823 4.04 -41.93 -15.25
CA HIS A 823 3.65 -42.28 -13.88
C HIS A 823 3.84 -41.10 -12.92
N CYS A 824 4.88 -40.28 -13.12
CA CYS A 824 5.11 -39.06 -12.35
C CYS A 824 4.05 -37.97 -12.62
N ALA A 825 3.63 -37.78 -13.86
CA ALA A 825 2.57 -36.82 -14.19
C ALA A 825 1.23 -37.23 -13.58
N VAL A 826 0.86 -38.49 -13.78
CA VAL A 826 -0.46 -39.02 -13.41
C VAL A 826 -0.63 -39.12 -11.89
N ILE A 827 0.41 -39.45 -11.12
CA ILE A 827 0.29 -39.59 -9.66
C ILE A 827 -0.01 -38.26 -8.94
N ASN A 828 0.29 -37.12 -9.57
CA ASN A 828 0.05 -35.78 -9.04
C ASN A 828 -1.00 -34.99 -9.85
N ASP A 829 -1.77 -35.68 -10.70
CA ASP A 829 -2.85 -35.09 -11.51
C ASP A 829 -2.44 -34.04 -12.55
N ASN A 830 -1.24 -34.17 -13.09
CA ASN A 830 -0.76 -33.23 -14.11
C ASN A 830 -1.24 -33.65 -15.51
N GLU A 831 -2.52 -33.42 -15.79
CA GLU A 831 -3.21 -33.83 -17.03
C GLU A 831 -2.51 -33.30 -18.29
N GLY A 832 -2.23 -32.00 -18.38
CA GLY A 832 -1.61 -31.42 -19.59
C GLY A 832 -0.20 -31.95 -19.84
N ALA A 833 0.59 -32.18 -18.78
CA ALA A 833 1.89 -32.85 -18.90
C ALA A 833 1.76 -34.31 -19.36
N ALA A 834 0.73 -35.02 -18.88
CA ALA A 834 0.43 -36.38 -19.30
C ALA A 834 -0.02 -36.44 -20.78
N GLU A 835 -0.87 -35.51 -21.21
CA GLU A 835 -1.36 -35.42 -22.60
C GLU A 835 -0.19 -35.20 -23.57
N MET A 836 0.67 -34.21 -23.30
CA MET A 836 1.86 -33.95 -24.12
C MET A 836 2.81 -35.15 -24.21
N LEU A 837 3.00 -35.90 -23.11
CA LEU A 837 3.81 -37.13 -23.12
C LEU A 837 3.19 -38.20 -24.02
N ILE A 838 1.86 -38.38 -23.97
CA ILE A 838 1.15 -39.39 -24.76
C ILE A 838 1.18 -39.02 -26.25
N ASP A 839 0.99 -37.75 -26.58
CA ASP A 839 1.00 -37.27 -27.96
C ASP A 839 2.39 -37.39 -28.61
N THR A 840 3.45 -37.11 -27.85
CA THR A 840 4.83 -37.14 -28.37
C THR A 840 5.44 -38.54 -28.40
N LEU A 841 5.21 -39.36 -27.36
CA LEU A 841 5.84 -40.68 -27.20
C LEU A 841 4.93 -41.84 -27.65
N GLY A 842 3.68 -41.51 -28.00
CA GLY A 842 2.67 -42.42 -28.53
C GLY A 842 2.13 -43.43 -27.51
N ALA A 843 1.25 -44.33 -27.95
CA ALA A 843 0.55 -45.30 -27.09
C ALA A 843 1.44 -46.28 -26.31
N SER A 844 2.75 -46.32 -26.57
CA SER A 844 3.70 -47.18 -25.88
C SER A 844 3.89 -46.80 -24.40
N ILE A 845 3.82 -45.50 -24.07
CA ILE A 845 4.02 -45.00 -22.70
C ILE A 845 2.81 -45.23 -21.79
N VAL A 846 1.60 -45.20 -22.36
CA VAL A 846 0.32 -45.38 -21.65
C VAL A 846 0.25 -46.72 -20.91
N ASN A 847 0.92 -47.74 -21.45
CA ASN A 847 0.96 -49.08 -20.89
C ASN A 847 2.36 -49.49 -20.40
N ALA A 848 3.25 -48.52 -20.21
CA ALA A 848 4.56 -48.77 -19.60
C ALA A 848 4.38 -49.33 -18.19
N THR A 849 5.21 -50.30 -17.80
CA THR A 849 5.14 -50.91 -16.47
C THR A 849 6.35 -50.52 -15.63
N ASP A 850 6.13 -50.16 -14.37
CA ASP A 850 7.21 -49.96 -13.42
C ASP A 850 7.85 -51.28 -12.95
N SER A 851 8.82 -51.22 -12.03
CA SER A 851 9.50 -52.39 -11.48
C SER A 851 8.58 -53.35 -10.69
N LYS A 852 7.36 -52.92 -10.35
CA LYS A 852 6.31 -53.72 -9.71
C LYS A 852 5.20 -54.13 -10.68
N GLY A 853 5.40 -53.95 -11.99
CA GLY A 853 4.39 -54.28 -13.00
C GLY A 853 3.20 -53.32 -13.05
N ARG A 854 3.26 -52.18 -12.34
CA ARG A 854 2.16 -51.21 -12.29
C ARG A 854 2.21 -50.32 -13.53
N THR A 855 1.05 -50.06 -14.11
CA THR A 855 0.87 -49.12 -15.22
C THR A 855 0.53 -47.70 -14.72
N PRO A 856 0.60 -46.65 -15.55
CA PRO A 856 0.12 -45.32 -15.18
C PRO A 856 -1.33 -45.31 -14.70
N LEU A 857 -2.16 -46.22 -15.24
CA LEU A 857 -3.54 -46.39 -14.79
C LEU A 857 -3.64 -46.88 -13.34
N HIS A 858 -2.69 -47.69 -12.87
CA HIS A 858 -2.59 -48.04 -11.45
C HIS A 858 -2.18 -46.82 -10.60
N ALA A 859 -1.30 -45.96 -11.11
CA ALA A 859 -0.91 -44.74 -10.42
C ALA A 859 -2.09 -43.77 -10.26
N ALA A 860 -2.89 -43.55 -11.32
CA ALA A 860 -4.12 -42.74 -11.24
C ALA A 860 -5.11 -43.33 -10.23
N ALA A 861 -5.31 -44.64 -10.29
CA ALA A 861 -6.19 -45.36 -9.38
C ALA A 861 -5.73 -45.34 -7.91
N PHE A 862 -4.45 -45.05 -7.66
CA PHE A 862 -3.92 -44.94 -6.31
C PHE A 862 -4.34 -43.63 -5.62
N THR A 863 -4.48 -42.51 -6.35
CA THR A 863 -4.65 -41.15 -5.81
C THR A 863 -6.01 -40.49 -6.08
N ASP A 864 -6.93 -41.14 -6.78
CA ASP A 864 -8.28 -40.66 -7.17
C ASP A 864 -8.35 -39.57 -8.24
N HIS A 865 -7.36 -39.49 -9.11
CA HIS A 865 -7.29 -38.50 -10.19
C HIS A 865 -8.12 -38.94 -11.40
N VAL A 866 -9.36 -38.47 -11.47
CA VAL A 866 -10.38 -38.88 -12.46
C VAL A 866 -10.00 -38.37 -13.86
N GLU A 867 -9.47 -37.17 -13.95
CA GLU A 867 -9.11 -36.50 -15.20
C GLU A 867 -7.98 -37.25 -15.91
N CYS A 868 -6.87 -37.49 -15.20
CA CYS A 868 -5.78 -38.33 -15.71
C CYS A 868 -6.24 -39.77 -16.01
N LEU A 869 -7.15 -40.33 -15.23
CA LEU A 869 -7.70 -41.65 -15.48
C LEU A 869 -8.51 -41.68 -16.78
N GLN A 870 -9.34 -40.66 -17.04
CA GLN A 870 -10.13 -40.53 -18.26
C GLN A 870 -9.23 -40.34 -19.49
N LEU A 871 -8.18 -39.53 -19.37
CA LEU A 871 -7.17 -39.33 -20.41
C LEU A 871 -6.46 -40.65 -20.76
N LEU A 872 -6.04 -41.43 -19.77
CA LEU A 872 -5.41 -42.72 -20.02
C LEU A 872 -6.37 -43.71 -20.72
N LEU A 873 -7.64 -43.72 -20.32
CA LEU A 873 -8.67 -44.58 -20.92
C LEU A 873 -9.01 -44.18 -22.36
N SER A 874 -9.05 -42.88 -22.67
CA SER A 874 -9.29 -42.40 -24.04
C SER A 874 -8.17 -42.80 -25.01
N HIS A 875 -6.94 -42.96 -24.50
CA HIS A 875 -5.76 -43.44 -25.26
C HIS A 875 -5.49 -44.94 -25.10
N ASN A 876 -6.54 -45.76 -24.91
CA ASN A 876 -6.48 -47.22 -24.89
C ASN A 876 -5.58 -47.82 -23.78
N ALA A 877 -5.58 -47.25 -22.57
CA ALA A 877 -4.98 -47.91 -21.41
C ALA A 877 -5.68 -49.24 -21.08
N HIS A 878 -4.88 -50.26 -20.76
CA HIS A 878 -5.41 -51.58 -20.40
C HIS A 878 -6.02 -51.56 -18.99
N VAL A 879 -7.35 -51.51 -18.93
CA VAL A 879 -8.16 -51.44 -17.70
C VAL A 879 -7.92 -52.61 -16.73
N ASN A 880 -7.66 -53.80 -17.29
CA ASN A 880 -7.55 -55.06 -16.54
C ASN A 880 -6.10 -55.55 -16.39
N SER A 881 -5.12 -54.69 -16.64
CA SER A 881 -3.71 -55.00 -16.37
C SER A 881 -3.51 -55.34 -14.89
N VAL A 882 -2.63 -56.30 -14.60
CA VAL A 882 -2.31 -56.70 -13.23
C VAL A 882 -0.89 -56.33 -12.88
N ASP A 883 -0.68 -55.86 -11.66
CA ASP A 883 0.64 -55.66 -11.09
C ASP A 883 1.28 -56.99 -10.63
N SER A 884 2.51 -56.95 -10.10
CA SER A 884 3.21 -58.13 -9.57
C SER A 884 2.49 -58.83 -8.42
N SER A 885 1.52 -58.18 -7.76
CA SER A 885 0.67 -58.76 -6.72
C SER A 885 -0.66 -59.31 -7.24
N GLY A 886 -0.89 -59.24 -8.55
CA GLY A 886 -2.12 -59.64 -9.20
C GLY A 886 -3.24 -58.60 -9.09
N LYS A 887 -2.95 -57.39 -8.59
CA LYS A 887 -3.96 -56.34 -8.41
C LYS A 887 -4.19 -55.59 -9.70
N THR A 888 -5.46 -55.36 -10.03
CA THR A 888 -5.89 -54.46 -11.11
C THR A 888 -5.97 -53.01 -10.63
N PRO A 889 -6.05 -52.01 -11.52
CA PRO A 889 -6.31 -50.62 -11.15
C PRO A 889 -7.57 -50.48 -10.28
N LEU A 890 -8.64 -51.22 -10.61
CA LEU A 890 -9.86 -51.22 -9.81
C LEU A 890 -9.62 -51.76 -8.39
N MET A 891 -8.84 -52.83 -8.25
CA MET A 891 -8.49 -53.37 -6.92
C MET A 891 -7.67 -52.38 -6.10
N MET A 892 -6.75 -51.65 -6.75
CA MET A 892 -5.96 -50.61 -6.11
C MET A 892 -6.83 -49.44 -5.64
N ALA A 893 -7.76 -48.98 -6.49
CA ALA A 893 -8.72 -47.94 -6.12
C ALA A 893 -9.64 -48.37 -4.97
N ALA A 894 -10.14 -49.60 -5.03
CA ALA A 894 -10.99 -50.18 -4.00
C ALA A 894 -10.28 -50.36 -2.66
N GLU A 895 -8.99 -50.74 -2.67
CA GLU A 895 -8.17 -50.88 -1.46
C GLU A 895 -7.83 -49.53 -0.81
N ASN A 896 -7.63 -48.47 -1.60
CA ASN A 896 -7.32 -47.14 -1.08
C ASN A 896 -8.57 -46.27 -0.80
N GLY A 897 -9.76 -46.72 -1.22
CA GLY A 897 -11.01 -46.00 -1.00
C GLY A 897 -11.29 -44.86 -1.98
N GLN A 898 -10.71 -44.94 -3.18
CA GLN A 898 -10.84 -43.91 -4.23
C GLN A 898 -12.17 -44.05 -4.95
N THR A 899 -13.21 -43.38 -4.43
CA THR A 899 -14.60 -43.59 -4.83
C THR A 899 -14.87 -43.18 -6.27
N ASN A 900 -14.32 -42.06 -6.72
CA ASN A 900 -14.62 -41.53 -8.06
C ASN A 900 -13.96 -42.39 -9.14
N THR A 901 -12.73 -42.85 -8.88
CA THR A 901 -12.02 -43.80 -9.73
C THR A 901 -12.73 -45.15 -9.77
N VAL A 902 -13.20 -45.65 -8.62
CA VAL A 902 -14.01 -46.89 -8.59
C VAL A 902 -15.28 -46.72 -9.42
N GLU A 903 -16.02 -45.62 -9.25
CA GLU A 903 -17.23 -45.36 -10.05
C GLU A 903 -16.92 -45.34 -11.54
N MET A 904 -15.86 -44.63 -11.94
CA MET A 904 -15.50 -44.48 -13.35
C MET A 904 -15.00 -45.79 -13.99
N LEU A 905 -14.16 -46.55 -13.28
CA LEU A 905 -13.66 -47.84 -13.77
C LEU A 905 -14.79 -48.87 -13.91
N VAL A 906 -15.75 -48.88 -13.00
CA VAL A 906 -16.86 -49.85 -13.02
C VAL A 906 -17.96 -49.42 -13.98
N SER A 907 -18.35 -48.15 -13.99
CA SER A 907 -19.49 -47.65 -14.78
C SER A 907 -19.12 -47.28 -16.21
N SER A 908 -17.95 -46.66 -16.43
CA SER A 908 -17.54 -46.10 -17.73
C SER A 908 -16.53 -46.99 -18.47
N ALA A 909 -15.57 -47.58 -17.75
CA ALA A 909 -14.50 -48.38 -18.37
C ALA A 909 -14.79 -49.89 -18.44
N SER A 910 -15.92 -50.36 -17.89
CA SER A 910 -16.32 -51.78 -17.85
C SER A 910 -15.22 -52.71 -17.29
N ALA A 911 -14.57 -52.31 -16.20
CA ALA A 911 -13.55 -53.11 -15.54
C ALA A 911 -14.08 -54.49 -15.12
N ASP A 912 -13.26 -55.54 -15.28
CA ASP A 912 -13.66 -56.90 -14.95
C ASP A 912 -13.64 -57.13 -13.44
N LEU A 913 -14.85 -57.25 -12.86
CA LEU A 913 -15.05 -57.46 -11.43
C LEU A 913 -14.73 -58.90 -10.97
N THR A 914 -14.54 -59.83 -11.91
CA THR A 914 -14.28 -61.25 -11.61
C THR A 914 -12.81 -61.54 -11.32
N LEU A 915 -11.92 -60.63 -11.70
CA LEU A 915 -10.49 -60.77 -11.47
C LEU A 915 -10.19 -60.85 -9.98
N GLN A 916 -9.14 -61.58 -9.63
CA GLN A 916 -8.70 -61.79 -8.26
C GLN A 916 -7.20 -61.54 -8.13
N ASP A 917 -6.78 -60.99 -6.99
CA ASP A 917 -5.36 -60.85 -6.65
C ASP A 917 -4.70 -62.20 -6.32
N ASN A 918 -3.39 -62.20 -6.02
CA ASN A 918 -2.66 -63.42 -5.64
C ASN A 918 -3.23 -64.15 -4.40
N SER A 919 -4.01 -63.45 -3.56
CA SER A 919 -4.71 -63.99 -2.38
C SER A 919 -6.19 -64.31 -2.64
N LYS A 920 -6.59 -64.37 -3.92
CA LYS A 920 -7.96 -64.60 -4.39
C LYS A 920 -8.98 -63.54 -3.93
N ASN A 921 -8.53 -62.35 -3.52
CA ASN A 921 -9.45 -61.26 -3.19
C ASN A 921 -9.96 -60.59 -4.46
N THR A 922 -11.26 -60.36 -4.53
CA THR A 922 -11.87 -59.46 -5.53
C THR A 922 -11.77 -58.01 -5.06
N ALA A 923 -12.01 -57.03 -5.94
CA ALA A 923 -12.05 -55.61 -5.55
C ALA A 923 -13.03 -55.35 -4.39
N LEU A 924 -14.16 -56.07 -4.35
CA LEU A 924 -15.13 -55.99 -3.26
C LEU A 924 -14.57 -56.48 -1.92
N HIS A 925 -13.77 -57.56 -1.92
CA HIS A 925 -13.10 -58.03 -0.70
C HIS A 925 -12.14 -56.97 -0.16
N LEU A 926 -11.37 -56.31 -1.03
CA LEU A 926 -10.40 -55.29 -0.64
C LEU A 926 -11.07 -54.03 -0.07
N ALA A 927 -12.12 -53.53 -0.72
CA ALA A 927 -12.91 -52.40 -0.21
C ALA A 927 -13.52 -52.70 1.17
N CYS A 928 -14.10 -53.90 1.34
CA CYS A 928 -14.65 -54.32 2.63
C CYS A 928 -13.56 -54.49 3.69
N SER A 929 -12.39 -55.02 3.31
CA SER A 929 -11.25 -55.28 4.22
C SER A 929 -10.67 -54.00 4.80
N LYS A 930 -10.61 -52.94 4.00
CA LYS A 930 -10.08 -51.62 4.42
C LYS A 930 -11.14 -50.68 4.98
N GLY A 931 -12.41 -51.06 4.93
CA GLY A 931 -13.51 -50.30 5.52
C GLY A 931 -14.07 -49.20 4.62
N HIS A 932 -13.84 -49.26 3.31
CA HIS A 932 -14.31 -48.25 2.36
C HIS A 932 -15.75 -48.55 1.92
N GLU A 933 -16.70 -48.13 2.75
CA GLU A 933 -18.13 -48.44 2.61
C GLU A 933 -18.72 -47.95 1.27
N THR A 934 -18.41 -46.73 0.85
CA THR A 934 -18.88 -46.12 -0.41
C THR A 934 -18.35 -46.83 -1.65
N SER A 935 -17.04 -47.11 -1.71
CA SER A 935 -16.44 -47.87 -2.81
C SER A 935 -17.02 -49.28 -2.92
N ALA A 936 -17.27 -49.95 -1.78
CA ALA A 936 -17.90 -51.26 -1.75
C ALA A 936 -19.35 -51.22 -2.27
N LEU A 937 -20.13 -50.20 -1.91
CA LEU A 937 -21.50 -50.03 -2.42
C LEU A 937 -21.55 -49.75 -3.92
N LEU A 938 -20.65 -48.92 -4.45
CA LEU A 938 -20.54 -48.64 -5.89
C LEU A 938 -20.22 -49.90 -6.70
N ILE A 939 -19.30 -50.72 -6.20
CA ILE A 939 -18.99 -52.02 -6.81
C ILE A 939 -20.23 -52.95 -6.73
N LEU A 940 -20.91 -53.01 -5.58
CA LEU A 940 -22.10 -53.84 -5.38
C LEU A 940 -23.29 -53.45 -6.26
N GLU A 941 -23.46 -52.17 -6.57
CA GLU A 941 -24.53 -51.70 -7.45
C GLU A 941 -24.48 -52.44 -8.80
N LYS A 942 -23.28 -52.61 -9.36
CA LYS A 942 -23.06 -53.22 -10.69
C LYS A 942 -22.92 -54.74 -10.65
N ILE A 943 -22.67 -55.34 -9.49
CA ILE A 943 -22.66 -56.80 -9.34
C ILE A 943 -24.10 -57.33 -9.35
N THR A 944 -24.39 -58.19 -10.32
CA THR A 944 -25.66 -58.93 -10.45
C THR A 944 -25.48 -60.44 -10.29
N ASP A 945 -24.26 -60.96 -10.50
CA ASP A 945 -23.98 -62.39 -10.36
C ASP A 945 -23.86 -62.81 -8.89
N ARG A 946 -24.71 -63.76 -8.50
CA ARG A 946 -24.72 -64.36 -7.17
C ARG A 946 -23.43 -65.11 -6.83
N ASN A 947 -22.71 -65.61 -7.84
CA ASN A 947 -21.42 -66.29 -7.64
C ASN A 947 -20.35 -65.32 -7.17
N LEU A 948 -20.35 -64.07 -7.66
CA LEU A 948 -19.37 -63.07 -7.27
C LEU A 948 -19.64 -62.50 -5.86
N ILE A 949 -20.91 -62.37 -5.50
CA ILE A 949 -21.36 -61.98 -4.15
C ILE A 949 -20.91 -63.01 -3.10
N ASN A 950 -20.83 -64.28 -3.49
CA ASN A 950 -20.40 -65.39 -2.64
C ASN A 950 -18.99 -65.89 -2.99
N ALA A 951 -18.21 -65.12 -3.74
CA ALA A 951 -16.83 -65.49 -4.06
C ALA A 951 -16.03 -65.58 -2.76
N THR A 952 -15.15 -66.58 -2.67
CA THR A 952 -14.32 -66.80 -1.48
C THR A 952 -12.87 -66.42 -1.78
N ASN A 953 -12.23 -65.71 -0.86
CA ASN A 953 -10.78 -65.47 -0.93
C ASN A 953 -9.96 -66.72 -0.49
N ALA A 954 -8.63 -66.59 -0.38
CA ALA A 954 -7.75 -67.70 0.02
C ALA A 954 -8.07 -68.27 1.42
N ALA A 955 -8.65 -67.47 2.32
CA ALA A 955 -9.09 -67.87 3.67
C ALA A 955 -10.54 -68.38 3.71
N LEU A 956 -11.12 -68.69 2.54
CA LEU A 956 -12.53 -69.08 2.37
C LEU A 956 -13.55 -68.03 2.83
N GLN A 957 -13.13 -66.78 3.05
CA GLN A 957 -14.02 -65.71 3.47
C GLN A 957 -14.76 -65.14 2.27
N THR A 958 -16.07 -64.97 2.42
CA THR A 958 -16.89 -64.20 1.46
C THR A 958 -16.85 -62.70 1.80
N PRO A 959 -17.24 -61.79 0.88
CA PRO A 959 -17.32 -60.36 1.17
C PRO A 959 -18.17 -60.06 2.41
N LEU A 960 -19.21 -60.86 2.67
CA LEU A 960 -20.07 -60.74 3.85
C LEU A 960 -19.32 -61.00 5.16
N HIS A 961 -18.38 -61.96 5.19
CA HIS A 961 -17.53 -62.19 6.36
C HIS A 961 -16.66 -60.97 6.66
N VAL A 962 -16.02 -60.43 5.63
CA VAL A 962 -15.10 -59.30 5.75
C VAL A 962 -15.86 -58.02 6.14
N ALA A 963 -16.99 -57.74 5.51
CA ALA A 963 -17.83 -56.58 5.80
C ALA A 963 -18.42 -56.63 7.22
N ALA A 964 -18.90 -57.81 7.66
CA ALA A 964 -19.45 -57.99 9.00
C ALA A 964 -18.37 -57.81 10.08
N ARG A 965 -17.18 -58.39 9.87
CA ARG A 965 -16.03 -58.24 10.78
C ARG A 965 -15.59 -56.79 10.96
N ASN A 966 -15.64 -55.99 9.88
CA ASN A 966 -15.26 -54.58 9.89
C ASN A 966 -16.42 -53.62 10.23
N GLY A 967 -17.62 -54.14 10.51
CA GLY A 967 -18.76 -53.33 10.95
C GLY A 967 -19.42 -52.47 9.87
N LEU A 968 -19.31 -52.85 8.59
CA LEU A 968 -19.86 -52.08 7.45
C LEU A 968 -21.37 -52.34 7.27
N THR A 969 -22.19 -51.71 8.10
CA THR A 969 -23.62 -52.04 8.21
C THR A 969 -24.42 -51.88 6.92
N MET A 970 -24.17 -50.84 6.12
CA MET A 970 -24.91 -50.62 4.86
C MET A 970 -24.51 -51.65 3.80
N VAL A 971 -23.20 -51.97 3.72
CA VAL A 971 -22.67 -52.99 2.81
C VAL A 971 -23.19 -54.38 3.17
N VAL A 972 -23.26 -54.71 4.47
CA VAL A 972 -23.85 -55.96 4.96
C VAL A 972 -25.32 -56.07 4.57
N GLN A 973 -26.10 -54.99 4.76
CA GLN A 973 -27.51 -54.96 4.39
C GLN A 973 -27.70 -55.19 2.88
N GLU A 974 -26.90 -54.52 2.05
CA GLU A 974 -26.98 -54.65 0.58
C GLU A 974 -26.53 -56.04 0.11
N LEU A 975 -25.45 -56.59 0.68
CA LEU A 975 -24.98 -57.96 0.40
C LEU A 975 -26.06 -59.00 0.73
N LEU A 976 -26.74 -58.86 1.87
CA LEU A 976 -27.86 -59.74 2.25
C LEU A 976 -29.04 -59.57 1.28
N GLY A 977 -29.37 -58.34 0.90
CA GLY A 977 -30.40 -58.02 -0.08
C GLY A 977 -30.14 -58.67 -1.45
N LYS A 978 -28.87 -58.74 -1.88
CA LYS A 978 -28.44 -59.39 -3.13
C LYS A 978 -28.15 -60.88 -3.00
N GLY A 979 -28.44 -61.50 -1.85
CA GLY A 979 -28.44 -62.95 -1.69
C GLY A 979 -27.10 -63.57 -1.26
N ALA A 980 -26.29 -62.83 -0.48
CA ALA A 980 -25.12 -63.36 0.21
C ALA A 980 -25.50 -64.47 1.22
N SER A 981 -24.71 -65.54 1.25
CA SER A 981 -24.96 -66.69 2.12
C SER A 981 -24.54 -66.41 3.56
N VAL A 982 -25.51 -66.36 4.47
CA VAL A 982 -25.27 -66.28 5.92
C VAL A 982 -24.77 -67.61 6.53
N LEU A 983 -24.80 -68.69 5.76
CA LEU A 983 -24.37 -70.03 6.17
C LEU A 983 -23.00 -70.42 5.61
N ALA A 984 -22.38 -69.56 4.80
CA ALA A 984 -20.99 -69.78 4.37
C ALA A 984 -20.07 -69.78 5.60
N VAL A 985 -19.02 -70.58 5.57
CA VAL A 985 -18.04 -70.67 6.66
C VAL A 985 -16.64 -70.36 6.13
N ASP A 986 -15.86 -69.63 6.91
CA ASP A 986 -14.45 -69.34 6.61
C ASP A 986 -13.53 -70.54 6.93
N GLU A 987 -12.21 -70.37 6.75
CA GLU A 987 -11.20 -71.38 7.09
C GLU A 987 -11.25 -71.90 8.54
N ASN A 988 -11.81 -71.11 9.47
CA ASN A 988 -11.95 -71.45 10.88
C ASN A 988 -13.32 -72.07 11.21
N GLY A 989 -14.21 -72.19 10.22
CA GLY A 989 -15.56 -72.70 10.40
C GLY A 989 -16.57 -71.66 10.87
N TYR A 990 -16.22 -70.37 10.88
CA TYR A 990 -17.10 -69.31 11.37
C TYR A 990 -18.02 -68.80 10.27
N THR A 991 -19.30 -68.65 10.63
CA THR A 991 -20.28 -67.94 9.79
C THR A 991 -20.03 -66.43 9.85
N PRO A 992 -20.55 -65.62 8.91
CA PRO A 992 -20.35 -64.17 8.93
C PRO A 992 -20.82 -63.50 10.23
N ALA A 993 -21.84 -64.05 10.89
CA ALA A 993 -22.33 -63.55 12.18
C ALA A 993 -21.33 -63.78 13.32
N LEU A 994 -20.60 -64.90 13.29
CA LEU A 994 -19.56 -65.23 14.27
C LEU A 994 -18.25 -64.50 13.96
N ALA A 995 -17.98 -64.16 12.70
CA ALA A 995 -16.83 -63.38 12.29
C ALA A 995 -16.79 -61.95 12.87
N CYS A 996 -17.91 -61.44 13.40
CA CYS A 996 -17.97 -60.17 14.14
C CYS A 996 -17.24 -60.22 15.50
N ALA A 997 -16.94 -61.40 16.03
CA ALA A 997 -16.32 -61.51 17.34
C ALA A 997 -14.83 -61.07 17.32
N PRO A 998 -14.36 -60.36 18.36
CA PRO A 998 -13.02 -59.78 18.38
C PRO A 998 -11.89 -60.81 18.46
N ASN A 999 -12.19 -62.01 18.97
CA ASN A 999 -11.25 -63.14 18.98
C ASN A 999 -12.00 -64.47 18.94
N LYS A 1000 -11.23 -65.54 18.71
CA LYS A 1000 -11.72 -66.91 18.57
C LYS A 1000 -12.55 -67.36 19.77
N ASP A 1001 -12.07 -67.09 20.99
CA ASP A 1001 -12.74 -67.52 22.22
C ASP A 1001 -14.11 -66.84 22.39
N VAL A 1002 -14.22 -65.57 22.00
CA VAL A 1002 -15.50 -64.83 22.02
C VAL A 1002 -16.43 -65.34 20.93
N ALA A 1003 -15.92 -65.68 19.74
CA ALA A 1003 -16.71 -66.28 18.67
C ALA A 1003 -17.31 -67.63 19.12
N ASP A 1004 -16.50 -68.49 19.74
CA ASP A 1004 -16.93 -69.78 20.26
C ASP A 1004 -17.93 -69.63 21.40
N CYS A 1005 -17.74 -68.65 22.30
CA CYS A 1005 -18.71 -68.31 23.33
C CYS A 1005 -20.03 -67.79 22.73
N LEU A 1006 -19.97 -66.94 21.70
CA LEU A 1006 -21.16 -66.42 21.02
C LEU A 1006 -21.91 -67.55 20.30
N ALA A 1007 -21.18 -68.49 19.69
CA ALA A 1007 -21.74 -69.69 19.07
C ALA A 1007 -22.46 -70.57 20.11
N LEU A 1008 -21.87 -70.77 21.29
CA LEU A 1008 -22.50 -71.47 22.42
C LEU A 1008 -23.75 -70.73 22.95
N ILE A 1009 -23.70 -69.40 23.06
CA ILE A 1009 -24.84 -68.58 23.49
C ILE A 1009 -25.96 -68.63 22.45
N LEU A 1010 -25.66 -68.47 21.16
CA LEU A 1010 -26.64 -68.56 20.08
C LEU A 1010 -27.25 -69.97 20.00
N ALA A 1011 -26.44 -71.02 20.20
CA ALA A 1011 -26.93 -72.41 20.26
C ALA A 1011 -27.84 -72.68 21.48
N THR A 1012 -27.70 -71.91 22.58
CA THR A 1012 -28.53 -72.03 23.79
C THR A 1012 -29.74 -71.08 23.81
N MET A 1013 -29.71 -70.00 23.03
CA MET A 1013 -30.78 -69.00 22.89
C MET A 1013 -31.85 -69.38 21.85
N MET A 1014 -31.62 -70.41 21.04
CA MET A 1014 -32.70 -70.97 20.21
C MET A 1014 -33.72 -71.69 21.12
N PRO A 1015 -35.01 -71.29 21.13
CA PRO A 1015 -36.00 -71.99 21.91
C PRO A 1015 -36.22 -73.40 21.36
N VAL A 1016 -35.98 -74.39 22.22
CA VAL A 1016 -36.49 -75.75 22.05
C VAL A 1016 -38.01 -75.67 22.19
N SER A 1017 -38.73 -75.56 21.07
CA SER A 1017 -40.13 -75.94 21.03
C SER A 1017 -40.24 -77.45 21.26
N SER A 1018 -41.01 -77.80 22.28
CA SER A 1018 -41.23 -79.14 22.84
C SER A 1018 -41.99 -80.08 21.89
N SER A 1019 -41.33 -81.12 21.35
CA SER A 1019 -41.80 -82.53 21.24
C SER A 1019 -40.95 -83.38 20.27
N SER A 1020 -39.98 -84.15 20.77
CA SER A 1020 -39.55 -85.51 20.33
C SER A 1020 -38.30 -85.94 21.11
N PRO A 1021 -38.16 -87.19 21.59
CA PRO A 1021 -37.27 -87.49 22.71
C PRO A 1021 -35.80 -87.70 22.33
N LEU A 1022 -34.97 -87.28 23.31
CA LEU A 1022 -33.52 -87.40 23.48
C LEU A 1022 -32.92 -88.80 23.34
N SER A 1023 -31.63 -88.81 22.95
CA SER A 1023 -30.48 -89.38 23.71
C SER A 1023 -29.17 -89.00 22.98
N SER A 1024 -28.01 -88.64 23.55
CA SER A 1024 -27.50 -88.51 24.91
C SER A 1024 -26.07 -87.89 24.83
N LEU A 1025 -25.73 -87.10 25.86
CA LEU A 1025 -24.42 -86.68 26.44
C LEU A 1025 -23.13 -87.42 25.99
N THR A 1026 -21.93 -86.82 26.03
CA THR A 1026 -21.14 -86.58 27.28
C THR A 1026 -20.04 -85.50 27.21
N PHE A 1027 -19.80 -84.86 28.36
CA PHE A 1027 -18.76 -83.88 28.68
C PHE A 1027 -17.81 -84.45 29.77
N SER A 1028 -16.50 -84.44 29.53
CA SER A 1028 -15.37 -84.54 30.49
C SER A 1028 -14.07 -84.54 29.67
N ALA A 1029 -12.95 -83.87 29.99
CA ALA A 1029 -12.43 -83.43 31.28
C ALA A 1029 -11.41 -82.29 31.12
N ILE A 1030 -11.34 -81.49 32.19
CA ILE A 1030 -10.37 -80.43 32.52
C ILE A 1030 -9.18 -81.07 33.25
N ASN A 1031 -7.93 -80.66 32.95
CA ASN A 1031 -6.96 -80.01 33.88
C ASN A 1031 -5.46 -80.20 33.53
N ARG A 1032 -4.69 -79.16 33.96
CA ARG A 1032 -3.25 -79.08 34.35
C ARG A 1032 -2.35 -78.28 33.37
N TYR A 1033 -1.52 -77.29 33.75
CA TYR A 1033 -1.15 -76.61 35.00
C TYR A 1033 -0.41 -75.27 34.64
N THR A 1034 -0.71 -74.19 35.37
CA THR A 1034 0.15 -73.08 35.90
C THR A 1034 1.31 -72.42 35.11
N ASN A 1035 1.38 -71.07 35.03
CA ASN A 1035 1.98 -70.21 36.09
C ASN A 1035 1.81 -68.67 35.87
N THR A 1036 1.30 -68.04 36.93
CA THR A 1036 1.42 -66.68 37.51
C THR A 1036 2.06 -65.46 36.80
N SER A 1037 1.21 -64.41 36.67
CA SER A 1037 1.36 -63.03 37.19
C SER A 1037 2.34 -62.02 36.56
N LYS A 1038 1.77 -61.05 35.82
CA LYS A 1038 2.04 -59.60 35.97
C LYS A 1038 0.72 -58.81 35.83
N THR A 1039 0.34 -58.10 36.90
CA THR A 1039 -0.53 -56.90 36.92
C THR A 1039 0.32 -55.68 36.52
N VAL A 1040 -0.13 -54.57 35.89
CA VAL A 1040 -1.18 -53.61 36.26
C VAL A 1040 -1.62 -52.80 35.01
N SER A 1041 -2.81 -52.21 35.16
CA SER A 1041 -3.80 -51.51 34.32
C SER A 1041 -3.48 -50.22 33.53
N PHE A 1042 -4.26 -50.08 32.44
CA PHE A 1042 -5.01 -48.93 31.86
C PHE A 1042 -4.33 -47.57 31.58
N GLU A 1043 -4.26 -47.20 30.29
CA GLU A 1043 -4.98 -46.04 29.69
C GLU A 1043 -5.03 -46.13 28.15
N ALA A 1044 -5.84 -45.28 27.53
CA ALA A 1044 -6.58 -45.48 26.28
C ALA A 1044 -5.85 -45.19 24.94
N LEU A 1045 -6.47 -45.72 23.87
CA LEU A 1045 -6.34 -45.42 22.42
C LEU A 1045 -6.22 -43.91 22.11
N PRO A 1046 -5.55 -43.48 20.99
CA PRO A 1046 -6.09 -43.61 19.62
C PRO A 1046 -5.06 -44.12 18.58
N ILE A 1047 -5.45 -44.99 17.65
CA ILE A 1047 -5.85 -44.67 16.27
C ILE A 1047 -4.72 -43.97 15.49
N MET A 1048 -4.01 -44.79 14.71
CA MET A 1048 -3.09 -44.41 13.65
C MET A 1048 -3.86 -43.65 12.56
N ARG A 1049 -3.44 -42.41 12.30
CA ARG A 1049 -3.75 -41.71 11.06
C ARG A 1049 -2.50 -41.61 10.20
N ASN A 1050 -2.74 -41.84 8.92
CA ASN A 1050 -1.85 -41.76 7.78
C ASN A 1050 -1.06 -40.44 7.74
N GLU A 1051 0.24 -40.55 7.46
CA GLU A 1051 1.01 -39.48 6.82
C GLU A 1051 1.47 -39.98 5.44
N PRO A 1052 1.06 -39.31 4.34
CA PRO A 1052 1.75 -39.44 3.07
C PRO A 1052 3.03 -38.59 3.11
N SER A 1053 4.15 -39.27 2.90
CA SER A 1053 5.48 -38.70 2.70
C SER A 1053 5.50 -37.71 1.54
N SER A 1054 5.56 -36.42 1.87
CA SER A 1054 5.86 -35.32 0.95
C SER A 1054 7.31 -35.43 0.45
N TYR A 1055 7.48 -35.91 -0.77
CA TYR A 1055 8.63 -35.59 -1.60
C TYR A 1055 8.29 -34.29 -2.35
N CYS A 1056 9.17 -33.30 -2.23
CA CYS A 1056 9.08 -31.91 -2.75
C CYS A 1056 8.51 -30.84 -1.80
N SER A 1057 9.12 -30.68 -0.63
CA SER A 1057 9.16 -29.35 0.02
C SER A 1057 10.39 -28.59 -0.45
N PHE A 1058 10.28 -27.86 -1.57
CA PHE A 1058 11.26 -26.84 -1.95
C PHE A 1058 10.92 -25.44 -1.44
N ASN A 1059 9.79 -25.27 -0.75
CA ASN A 1059 9.38 -24.00 -0.13
C ASN A 1059 9.77 -23.90 1.35
N ASN A 1060 11.03 -24.19 1.66
CA ASN A 1060 11.62 -23.80 2.94
C ASN A 1060 13.09 -23.36 2.78
N ILE A 1061 13.33 -22.54 1.75
CA ILE A 1061 14.52 -21.70 1.60
C ILE A 1061 13.98 -20.29 1.36
N GLY A 1062 13.71 -19.57 2.44
CA GLY A 1062 13.02 -18.27 2.40
C GLY A 1062 12.24 -17.94 3.67
N GLY A 1063 12.20 -18.84 4.66
CA GLY A 1063 11.80 -18.50 6.02
C GLY A 1063 13.03 -18.33 6.89
N GLU A 1064 13.68 -17.17 6.83
CA GLU A 1064 14.42 -16.71 8.01
C GLU A 1064 13.38 -16.61 9.12
N GLN A 1065 13.52 -17.49 10.12
CA GLN A 1065 12.97 -17.19 11.43
C GLN A 1065 13.62 -15.88 11.85
N GLU A 1066 12.87 -14.79 11.71
CA GLU A 1066 12.96 -13.61 12.55
C GLU A 1066 12.95 -14.08 14.00
N TYR A 1067 14.12 -14.42 14.50
CA TYR A 1067 14.39 -14.23 15.90
C TYR A 1067 14.40 -12.73 16.08
N LEU A 1068 13.24 -12.22 16.52
CA LEU A 1068 13.00 -10.90 17.08
C LEU A 1068 14.31 -10.31 17.62
N TYR A 1069 15.01 -9.56 16.78
CA TYR A 1069 15.29 -8.20 17.20
C TYR A 1069 13.91 -7.60 17.26
N THR A 1070 13.40 -7.42 18.49
CA THR A 1070 12.33 -6.45 18.74
C THR A 1070 12.58 -5.32 17.78
N GLU A 1071 11.64 -5.15 16.84
CA GLU A 1071 11.44 -3.91 16.14
C GLU A 1071 11.74 -2.85 17.18
N VAL A 1072 12.84 -2.14 16.97
CA VAL A 1072 12.93 -0.78 17.47
C VAL A 1072 11.84 -0.13 16.62
N ASP A 1073 10.61 -0.29 17.10
CA ASP A 1073 9.45 0.47 16.67
C ASP A 1073 10.01 1.86 16.42
N GLU A 1074 9.70 2.36 15.23
CA GLU A 1074 9.95 3.72 14.82
C GLU A 1074 9.86 4.64 16.04
N LEU A 1075 11.01 4.95 16.66
CA LEU A 1075 11.15 6.03 17.63
C LEU A 1075 11.15 7.36 16.86
N ASN A 1076 10.31 7.43 15.83
CA ASN A 1076 9.62 8.61 15.41
C ASN A 1076 8.40 8.77 16.34
N ASP A 1077 8.62 8.66 17.65
CA ASP A 1077 7.95 9.53 18.61
C ASP A 1077 8.47 10.94 18.29
N SER A 1078 7.97 11.50 17.19
CA SER A 1078 7.67 12.92 17.12
C SER A 1078 6.63 13.15 18.21
N ASP A 1079 7.12 13.15 19.45
CA ASP A 1079 6.39 13.35 20.69
C ASP A 1079 5.70 14.71 20.66
N SER A 1080 5.92 15.56 19.64
CA SER A 1080 5.09 16.72 19.31
C SER A 1080 3.61 16.41 19.02
N GLU A 1081 3.26 15.17 18.63
CA GLU A 1081 1.85 14.79 18.47
C GLU A 1081 1.21 14.30 19.78
N THR A 1082 2.00 13.74 20.70
CA THR A 1082 1.56 13.35 22.04
C THR A 1082 1.85 14.41 23.12
N TYR A 1083 2.66 15.42 22.81
CA TYR A 1083 2.92 16.72 23.47
C TYR A 1083 3.57 17.78 22.57
#